data_AF-A0A936BNW8-F1
#
_entry.id   AF-A0A936BNW8-F1
#
_cell.length_a   1.000
_cell.length_b   1.000
_cell.length_c   1.000
_cell.angle_alpha   90.00
_cell.angle_beta   90.00
_cell.angle_gamma   90.00
#
_symmetry.space_group_name_H-M   'P 1'
#
loop_
_entity.id
_entity.type
_entity.pdbx_description
1 polymer ?
#
loop_
_entity_poly.entity_id
_entity_poly.type
_entity_poly.pdbx_seq_one_letter_code
_entity_poly.pdbx_strand_id
1 'polypeptide(L)'
;MSTFLKSLRRAADDEVSELQALATRLETQHATLGPLLQHGDRAIAQLQRLATLGERVEGLERQVGQLEGHAEKFARAEREVARLTGAVADAERRAAEADERVARARAEVEALLEAMNGAAELRESIGEITSVTGPFRQLVSDMDALGAQVDGFRGLYARMRDEHDVAMAGYKAAITRLSAMDLDAERLVQAVTESGHRLSGLEQLLADLAPVTEGMVQTRRELATAKAIADQLAQKVMLLEGQREAIDRATAKLDQLAALSLRADQGLERHAQLAKSLTDLQARSQALEGQHALLHDRGQELAERLERVEGGQGALERSLGEFRTALDQGGERLALEQRGVEAVTKQVAELRRIMAETETKLSTLSTEAAALAQAAARSEGLGVQLTELARGLEGVTEAADRARATGVALERLEAGVELLTQRTLRVEEARPLLDATVRDLGGLTATGEAIADALEQLRVSREELRQAQGSVDATSGWLKDTTRALGTLREDVAALDRMRAVVDALRQELDQVTAQASSIEARRAVVEEVQRRLGEAATLGAGIEERSRGLGERLGIMEGQLGTIMPRLEEVGRAGSQLVGLQAELRGMDERMSQVQATVTAVEGRVKHVEALGERMEELDRQVEQRASAVRRASEHLDRATQLRQDAAQAADQLQDRVRELEGALARAGERAGEVDALAKGLDGQVTMLSGVQDRLAAFETRLSEWRGAEQQVAHALEQAEARQAAISTLQAEIRNLYTMAERTQADARVIVEAEPRLSQARSQLETLMARMHDGEGLLRTLGERRRQLGRAEERLAQADTLLSDVRAGLEVLLAQKAQVDHFLEQASALGVEVKHAEATLSALRDERRLSDRIRGSLAELQRRDATVESERGA
;
A
#
# COMPACT_ATOMS: atom_id res chain seq x y z
N MET A 1 -161.71 -0.08 -92.91
CA MET A 1 -161.04 0.54 -91.74
C MET A 1 -160.68 -0.47 -90.64
N SER A 2 -161.58 -1.40 -90.23
CA SER A 2 -161.30 -2.39 -89.16
C SER A 2 -160.03 -3.26 -89.36
N THR A 3 -159.66 -3.57 -90.62
CA THR A 3 -158.49 -4.40 -90.95
C THR A 3 -157.14 -3.74 -90.66
N PHE A 4 -157.02 -2.41 -90.78
CA PHE A 4 -155.74 -1.70 -90.64
C PHE A 4 -155.27 -1.58 -89.18
N LEU A 5 -156.20 -1.62 -88.22
CA LEU A 5 -155.89 -1.64 -86.79
C LEU A 5 -155.46 -3.03 -86.28
N LYS A 6 -155.61 -4.09 -87.09
CA LYS A 6 -155.12 -5.45 -86.75
C LYS A 6 -153.69 -5.72 -87.22
N SER A 7 -153.19 -5.05 -88.25
CA SER A 7 -151.78 -5.16 -88.66
C SER A 7 -150.85 -4.43 -87.70
N LEU A 8 -151.20 -3.19 -87.31
CA LEU A 8 -150.41 -2.37 -86.37
C LEU A 8 -150.19 -3.05 -85.01
N ARG A 9 -151.16 -3.85 -84.52
CA ARG A 9 -150.99 -4.54 -83.23
C ARG A 9 -149.99 -5.70 -83.29
N ARG A 10 -149.87 -6.41 -84.43
CA ARG A 10 -148.90 -7.50 -84.57
C ARG A 10 -147.45 -6.99 -84.62
N ALA A 11 -147.20 -5.92 -85.36
CA ALA A 11 -145.86 -5.32 -85.44
C ALA A 11 -145.32 -4.92 -84.04
N ALA A 12 -146.18 -4.39 -83.17
CA ALA A 12 -145.80 -4.03 -81.80
C ALA A 12 -145.55 -5.25 -80.91
N ASP A 13 -146.30 -6.35 -81.07
CA ASP A 13 -146.06 -7.59 -80.31
C ASP A 13 -144.73 -8.26 -80.76
N ASP A 14 -144.38 -8.19 -82.06
CA ASP A 14 -143.13 -8.71 -82.62
C ASP A 14 -141.90 -7.89 -82.14
N GLU A 15 -141.93 -6.55 -82.21
CA GLU A 15 -140.84 -5.66 -81.75
C GLU A 15 -140.52 -5.84 -80.25
N VAL A 16 -141.54 -6.05 -79.40
CA VAL A 16 -141.34 -6.32 -77.96
C VAL A 16 -140.61 -7.66 -77.75
N SER A 17 -140.83 -8.66 -78.61
CA SER A 17 -140.14 -9.95 -78.51
C SER A 17 -138.65 -9.86 -78.86
N GLU A 18 -138.28 -9.06 -79.86
CA GLU A 18 -136.87 -8.84 -80.22
C GLU A 18 -136.10 -8.06 -79.13
N LEU A 19 -136.75 -7.09 -78.49
CA LEU A 19 -136.14 -6.36 -77.37
C LEU A 19 -135.94 -7.26 -76.14
N GLN A 20 -136.83 -8.22 -75.87
CA GLN A 20 -136.63 -9.22 -74.81
C GLN A 20 -135.52 -10.23 -75.17
N ALA A 21 -135.38 -10.61 -76.44
CA ALA A 21 -134.27 -11.43 -76.92
C ALA A 21 -132.92 -10.70 -76.81
N LEU A 22 -132.88 -9.38 -77.03
CA LEU A 22 -131.68 -8.56 -76.83
C LEU A 22 -131.33 -8.39 -75.35
N ALA A 23 -132.32 -8.16 -74.48
CA ALA A 23 -132.11 -8.04 -73.03
C ALA A 23 -131.49 -9.33 -72.43
N THR A 24 -132.10 -10.49 -72.71
CA THR A 24 -131.59 -11.79 -72.24
C THR A 24 -130.22 -12.16 -72.83
N ARG A 25 -129.90 -11.67 -74.04
CA ARG A 25 -128.56 -11.79 -74.64
C ARG A 25 -127.52 -10.91 -73.96
N LEU A 26 -127.89 -9.71 -73.49
CA LEU A 26 -127.01 -8.84 -72.71
C LEU A 26 -126.79 -9.39 -71.29
N GLU A 27 -127.82 -9.92 -70.63
CA GLU A 27 -127.69 -10.58 -69.32
C GLU A 27 -126.76 -11.78 -69.36
N THR A 28 -126.86 -12.64 -70.40
CA THR A 28 -125.96 -13.78 -70.59
C THR A 28 -124.52 -13.37 -70.95
N GLN A 29 -124.32 -12.25 -71.64
CA GLN A 29 -123.00 -11.64 -71.82
C GLN A 29 -122.44 -11.05 -70.51
N HIS A 30 -123.27 -10.46 -69.66
CA HIS A 30 -122.80 -9.92 -68.37
C HIS A 30 -122.44 -11.05 -67.39
N ALA A 31 -123.23 -12.13 -67.37
CA ALA A 31 -122.97 -13.34 -66.58
C ALA A 31 -121.67 -14.07 -66.98
N THR A 32 -121.21 -13.95 -68.22
CA THR A 32 -119.95 -14.54 -68.69
C THR A 32 -118.72 -13.65 -68.44
N LEU A 33 -118.91 -12.33 -68.25
CA LEU A 33 -117.82 -11.40 -67.89
C LEU A 33 -117.46 -11.42 -66.40
N GLY A 34 -118.42 -11.65 -65.50
CA GLY A 34 -118.18 -11.71 -64.05
C GLY A 34 -117.08 -12.71 -63.62
N PRO A 35 -117.08 -13.96 -64.11
CA PRO A 35 -116.03 -14.94 -63.82
C PRO A 35 -114.65 -14.54 -64.34
N LEU A 36 -114.57 -13.84 -65.48
CA LEU A 36 -113.30 -13.40 -66.07
C LEU A 36 -112.66 -12.28 -65.24
N LEU A 37 -113.45 -11.32 -64.73
CA LEU A 37 -112.97 -10.28 -63.81
C LEU A 37 -112.43 -10.89 -62.51
N GLN A 38 -113.17 -11.83 -61.91
CA GLN A 38 -112.69 -12.56 -60.72
C GLN A 38 -111.42 -13.40 -60.97
N HIS A 39 -111.16 -13.82 -62.22
CA HIS A 39 -109.92 -14.48 -62.58
C HIS A 39 -108.76 -13.48 -62.73
N GLY A 40 -109.03 -12.30 -63.30
CA GLY A 40 -108.09 -11.18 -63.35
C GLY A 40 -107.65 -10.71 -61.97
N ASP A 41 -108.59 -10.49 -61.05
CA ASP A 41 -108.29 -10.07 -59.66
C ASP A 41 -107.40 -11.10 -58.93
N ARG A 42 -107.64 -12.40 -59.17
CA ARG A 42 -106.81 -13.49 -58.61
C ARG A 42 -105.40 -13.51 -59.21
N ALA A 43 -105.27 -13.27 -60.51
CA ALA A 43 -103.98 -13.17 -61.18
C ALA A 43 -103.18 -11.94 -60.68
N ILE A 44 -103.84 -10.79 -60.49
CA ILE A 44 -103.23 -9.58 -59.91
C ILE A 44 -102.76 -9.85 -58.47
N ALA A 45 -103.57 -10.50 -57.65
CA ALA A 45 -103.18 -10.89 -56.29
C ALA A 45 -102.03 -11.92 -56.25
N GLN A 46 -101.91 -12.78 -57.26
CA GLN A 46 -100.76 -13.69 -57.41
C GLN A 46 -99.49 -12.94 -57.84
N LEU A 47 -99.59 -11.99 -58.78
CA LEU A 47 -98.47 -11.15 -59.20
C LEU A 47 -97.95 -10.25 -58.06
N GLN A 48 -98.85 -9.70 -57.23
CA GLN A 48 -98.47 -8.95 -56.03
C GLN A 48 -97.71 -9.83 -55.02
N ARG A 49 -98.13 -11.10 -54.82
CA ARG A 49 -97.39 -12.05 -53.98
C ARG A 49 -96.01 -12.37 -54.56
N LEU A 50 -95.89 -12.52 -55.88
CA LEU A 50 -94.59 -12.72 -56.54
C LEU A 50 -93.68 -11.49 -56.39
N ALA A 51 -94.22 -10.27 -56.46
CA ALA A 51 -93.46 -9.05 -56.17
C ALA A 51 -92.90 -9.04 -54.73
N THR A 52 -93.73 -9.34 -53.72
CA THR A 52 -93.27 -9.45 -52.32
C THR A 52 -92.31 -10.62 -52.06
N LEU A 53 -92.25 -11.61 -52.96
CA LEU A 53 -91.22 -12.65 -52.93
C LEU A 53 -89.92 -12.15 -53.57
N GLY A 54 -89.99 -11.37 -54.65
CA GLY A 54 -88.83 -10.69 -55.26
C GLY A 54 -88.12 -9.76 -54.27
N GLU A 55 -88.86 -8.88 -53.59
CA GLU A 55 -88.31 -7.98 -52.54
C GLU A 55 -87.60 -8.76 -51.41
N ARG A 56 -88.10 -9.95 -51.07
CA ARG A 56 -87.50 -10.84 -50.07
C ARG A 56 -86.28 -11.59 -50.61
N VAL A 57 -86.25 -11.95 -51.90
CA VAL A 57 -85.07 -12.54 -52.55
C VAL A 57 -83.95 -11.51 -52.63
N GLU A 58 -84.21 -10.28 -53.11
CA GLU A 58 -83.20 -9.21 -53.07
C GLU A 58 -82.72 -8.92 -51.63
N GLY A 59 -83.63 -9.00 -50.65
CA GLY A 59 -83.30 -8.86 -49.23
C GLY A 59 -82.30 -9.92 -48.75
N LEU A 60 -82.49 -11.17 -49.18
CA LEU A 60 -81.58 -12.29 -48.90
C LEU A 60 -80.27 -12.17 -49.68
N GLU A 61 -80.30 -11.78 -50.96
CA GLU A 61 -79.09 -11.54 -51.77
C GLU A 61 -78.22 -10.43 -51.16
N ARG A 62 -78.84 -9.34 -50.70
CA ARG A 62 -78.15 -8.27 -49.97
C ARG A 62 -77.57 -8.75 -48.63
N GLN A 63 -78.20 -9.71 -47.95
CA GLN A 63 -77.65 -10.34 -46.74
C GLN A 63 -76.51 -11.32 -47.06
N VAL A 64 -76.60 -12.09 -48.14
CA VAL A 64 -75.53 -12.99 -48.60
C VAL A 64 -74.29 -12.19 -49.00
N GLY A 65 -74.42 -11.13 -49.81
CA GLY A 65 -73.29 -10.26 -50.16
C GLY A 65 -72.67 -9.54 -48.96
N GLN A 66 -73.45 -9.25 -47.92
CA GLN A 66 -72.90 -8.78 -46.63
C GLN A 66 -72.10 -9.87 -45.92
N LEU A 67 -72.60 -11.10 -45.86
CA LEU A 67 -71.90 -12.24 -45.26
C LEU A 67 -70.61 -12.60 -46.01
N GLU A 68 -70.61 -12.54 -47.35
CA GLU A 68 -69.41 -12.69 -48.19
C GLU A 68 -68.38 -11.59 -47.89
N GLY A 69 -68.82 -10.32 -47.86
CA GLY A 69 -68.00 -9.18 -47.45
C GLY A 69 -67.59 -9.17 -45.97
N HIS A 70 -68.13 -10.07 -45.14
CA HIS A 70 -67.63 -10.38 -43.80
C HIS A 70 -66.62 -11.55 -43.84
N ALA A 71 -66.87 -12.60 -44.63
CA ALA A 71 -65.95 -13.71 -44.83
C ALA A 71 -64.60 -13.25 -45.43
N GLU A 72 -64.60 -12.32 -46.39
CA GLU A 72 -63.36 -11.71 -46.90
C GLU A 72 -62.58 -10.95 -45.80
N LYS A 73 -63.28 -10.28 -44.89
CA LYS A 73 -62.66 -9.56 -43.76
C LYS A 73 -62.07 -10.54 -42.75
N PHE A 74 -62.76 -11.65 -42.45
CA PHE A 74 -62.20 -12.73 -41.63
C PHE A 74 -60.98 -13.37 -42.32
N ALA A 75 -61.07 -13.75 -43.58
CA ALA A 75 -59.94 -14.31 -44.35
C ALA A 75 -58.76 -13.32 -44.52
N ARG A 76 -58.99 -12.00 -44.38
CA ARG A 76 -57.91 -11.00 -44.27
C ARG A 76 -57.35 -10.96 -42.85
N ALA A 77 -58.19 -10.95 -41.82
CA ALA A 77 -57.78 -10.96 -40.42
C ALA A 77 -56.98 -12.22 -40.07
N GLU A 78 -57.37 -13.40 -40.54
CA GLU A 78 -56.61 -14.65 -40.36
C GLU A 78 -55.20 -14.58 -40.98
N ARG A 79 -55.07 -14.00 -42.19
CA ARG A 79 -53.76 -13.76 -42.82
C ARG A 79 -52.91 -12.74 -42.07
N GLU A 80 -53.53 -11.69 -41.53
CA GLU A 80 -52.87 -10.68 -40.70
C GLU A 80 -52.40 -11.27 -39.36
N VAL A 81 -53.23 -12.08 -38.71
CA VAL A 81 -52.90 -12.85 -37.50
C VAL A 81 -51.77 -13.83 -37.79
N ALA A 82 -51.86 -14.65 -38.84
CA ALA A 82 -50.80 -15.61 -39.20
C ALA A 82 -49.45 -14.91 -39.47
N ARG A 83 -49.47 -13.71 -40.10
CA ARG A 83 -48.27 -12.88 -40.27
C ARG A 83 -47.71 -12.40 -38.93
N LEU A 84 -48.56 -11.99 -37.99
CA LEU A 84 -48.15 -11.58 -36.64
C LEU A 84 -47.59 -12.77 -35.84
N THR A 85 -48.22 -13.95 -35.88
CA THR A 85 -47.69 -15.15 -35.21
C THR A 85 -46.33 -15.55 -35.77
N GLY A 86 -46.13 -15.46 -37.08
CA GLY A 86 -44.81 -15.67 -37.71
C GLY A 86 -43.77 -14.64 -37.25
N ALA A 87 -44.14 -13.36 -37.20
CA ALA A 87 -43.26 -12.29 -36.72
C ALA A 87 -42.89 -12.46 -35.22
N VAL A 88 -43.81 -12.96 -34.39
CA VAL A 88 -43.53 -13.31 -32.98
C VAL A 88 -42.57 -14.50 -32.90
N ALA A 89 -42.80 -15.58 -33.63
CA ALA A 89 -41.89 -16.75 -33.65
C ALA A 89 -40.49 -16.43 -34.21
N ASP A 90 -40.36 -15.41 -35.07
CA ASP A 90 -39.07 -14.86 -35.52
C ASP A 90 -38.42 -13.96 -34.47
N ALA A 91 -39.20 -13.19 -33.71
CA ALA A 91 -38.71 -12.39 -32.59
C ALA A 91 -38.24 -13.28 -31.42
N GLU A 92 -39.00 -14.32 -31.07
CA GLU A 92 -38.63 -15.32 -30.05
C GLU A 92 -37.32 -16.05 -30.41
N ARG A 93 -37.14 -16.44 -31.68
CA ARG A 93 -35.87 -17.02 -32.14
C ARG A 93 -34.70 -16.05 -32.04
N ARG A 94 -34.89 -14.77 -32.40
CA ARG A 94 -33.86 -13.73 -32.24
C ARG A 94 -33.54 -13.44 -30.78
N ALA A 95 -34.53 -13.51 -29.88
CA ALA A 95 -34.33 -13.39 -28.45
C ALA A 95 -33.50 -14.57 -27.91
N ALA A 96 -33.85 -15.81 -28.26
CA ALA A 96 -33.08 -16.99 -27.88
C ALA A 96 -31.63 -16.96 -28.42
N GLU A 97 -31.42 -16.52 -29.67
CA GLU A 97 -30.06 -16.29 -30.21
C GLU A 97 -29.31 -15.17 -29.48
N ALA A 98 -30.00 -14.13 -28.99
CA ALA A 98 -29.38 -13.05 -28.23
C ALA A 98 -29.01 -13.52 -26.82
N ASP A 99 -29.89 -14.24 -26.14
CA ASP A 99 -29.62 -14.86 -24.83
C ASP A 99 -28.44 -15.84 -24.90
N GLU A 100 -28.34 -16.65 -25.97
CA GLU A 100 -27.20 -17.54 -26.16
C GLU A 100 -25.88 -16.77 -26.36
N ARG A 101 -25.91 -15.65 -27.10
CA ARG A 101 -24.74 -14.77 -27.26
C ARG A 101 -24.37 -14.08 -25.95
N VAL A 102 -25.35 -13.67 -25.14
CA VAL A 102 -25.14 -13.10 -23.80
C VAL A 102 -24.57 -14.14 -22.84
N ALA A 103 -25.03 -15.41 -22.90
CA ALA A 103 -24.47 -16.50 -22.11
C ALA A 103 -23.00 -16.79 -22.47
N ARG A 104 -22.66 -16.85 -23.77
CA ARG A 104 -21.28 -16.98 -24.23
C ARG A 104 -20.41 -15.80 -23.78
N ALA A 105 -20.89 -14.56 -23.94
CA ALA A 105 -20.18 -13.36 -23.50
C ALA A 105 -19.96 -13.31 -21.98
N ARG A 106 -20.90 -13.82 -21.17
CA ARG A 106 -20.72 -13.97 -19.72
C ARG A 106 -19.62 -14.98 -19.40
N ALA A 107 -19.62 -16.15 -20.03
CA ALA A 107 -18.57 -17.15 -19.84
C ALA A 107 -17.17 -16.65 -20.28
N GLU A 108 -17.09 -15.88 -21.37
CA GLU A 108 -15.85 -15.22 -21.80
C GLU A 108 -15.38 -14.15 -20.78
N VAL A 109 -16.31 -13.44 -20.14
CA VAL A 109 -16.00 -12.48 -19.07
C VAL A 109 -15.57 -13.19 -17.77
N GLU A 110 -16.21 -14.29 -17.39
CA GLU A 110 -15.81 -15.11 -16.23
C GLU A 110 -14.40 -15.69 -16.43
N ALA A 111 -14.11 -16.28 -17.58
CA ALA A 111 -12.76 -16.77 -17.91
C ALA A 111 -11.70 -15.65 -17.94
N LEU A 112 -12.09 -14.42 -18.35
CA LEU A 112 -11.22 -13.25 -18.26
C LEU A 112 -11.04 -12.74 -16.82
N LEU A 113 -12.00 -12.97 -15.92
CA LEU A 113 -11.89 -12.63 -14.51
C LEU A 113 -11.02 -13.65 -13.76
N GLU A 114 -11.18 -14.96 -14.01
CA GLU A 114 -10.27 -16.00 -13.50
C GLU A 114 -8.83 -15.74 -13.97
N ALA A 115 -8.62 -15.45 -15.26
CA ALA A 115 -7.29 -15.12 -15.80
C ALA A 115 -6.70 -13.81 -15.22
N MET A 116 -7.55 -12.84 -14.85
CA MET A 116 -7.10 -11.63 -14.16
C MET A 116 -6.78 -11.87 -12.69
N ASN A 117 -7.56 -12.71 -12.00
CA ASN A 117 -7.31 -13.07 -10.60
C ASN A 117 -6.01 -13.87 -10.49
N GLY A 118 -5.79 -14.88 -11.33
CA GLY A 118 -4.51 -15.60 -11.40
C GLY A 118 -3.32 -14.70 -11.77
N ALA A 119 -3.54 -13.66 -12.58
CA ALA A 119 -2.50 -12.65 -12.86
C ALA A 119 -2.26 -11.68 -11.68
N ALA A 120 -3.26 -11.45 -10.83
CA ALA A 120 -3.13 -10.68 -9.60
C ALA A 120 -2.42 -11.50 -8.50
N GLU A 121 -2.78 -12.78 -8.33
CA GLU A 121 -2.10 -13.74 -7.46
C GLU A 121 -0.64 -13.96 -7.89
N LEU A 122 -0.35 -14.01 -9.20
CA LEU A 122 1.02 -14.04 -9.72
C LEU A 122 1.78 -12.75 -9.39
N ARG A 123 1.14 -11.58 -9.48
CA ARG A 123 1.73 -10.29 -9.11
C ARG A 123 1.99 -10.19 -7.60
N GLU A 124 1.07 -10.70 -6.77
CA GLU A 124 1.22 -10.76 -5.32
C GLU A 124 2.33 -11.74 -4.93
N SER A 125 2.38 -12.93 -5.56
CA SER A 125 3.48 -13.89 -5.42
C SER A 125 4.84 -13.30 -5.80
N ILE A 126 4.92 -12.51 -6.89
CA ILE A 126 6.14 -11.78 -7.27
C ILE A 126 6.45 -10.65 -6.26
N GLY A 127 5.42 -10.05 -5.67
CA GLY A 127 5.54 -9.15 -4.51
C GLY A 127 6.15 -9.84 -3.30
N GLU A 128 5.70 -11.05 -2.96
CA GLU A 128 6.27 -11.84 -1.87
C GLU A 128 7.72 -12.27 -2.17
N ILE A 129 8.02 -12.78 -3.37
CA ILE A 129 9.37 -13.12 -3.82
C ILE A 129 10.31 -11.90 -3.73
N THR A 130 9.85 -10.71 -4.14
CA THR A 130 10.66 -9.48 -4.01
C THR A 130 10.74 -8.98 -2.57
N SER A 131 9.72 -9.22 -1.74
CA SER A 131 9.78 -8.96 -0.29
C SER A 131 10.81 -9.83 0.42
N VAL A 132 11.04 -11.07 -0.05
CA VAL A 132 12.03 -12.03 0.49
C VAL A 132 13.48 -11.52 0.36
N THR A 133 13.74 -10.51 -0.49
CA THR A 133 15.00 -9.74 -0.47
C THR A 133 15.28 -9.09 0.90
N GLY A 134 14.24 -8.76 1.66
CA GLY A 134 14.30 -8.28 3.04
C GLY A 134 14.93 -9.29 4.00
N PRO A 135 14.30 -10.46 4.26
CA PRO A 135 14.88 -11.51 5.10
C PRO A 135 16.22 -12.07 4.58
N PHE A 136 16.52 -12.02 3.28
CA PHE A 136 17.89 -12.33 2.82
C PHE A 136 18.92 -11.28 3.26
N ARG A 137 18.60 -9.97 3.23
CA ARG A 137 19.47 -8.95 3.84
C ARG A 137 19.54 -9.07 5.36
N GLN A 138 18.43 -9.43 6.01
CA GLN A 138 18.39 -9.72 7.45
C GLN A 138 19.33 -10.88 7.77
N LEU A 139 19.26 -11.99 7.02
CA LEU A 139 20.10 -13.18 7.20
C LEU A 139 21.58 -12.88 6.95
N VAL A 140 21.91 -12.10 5.92
CA VAL A 140 23.31 -11.63 5.71
C VAL A 140 23.77 -10.76 6.88
N SER A 141 22.94 -9.81 7.35
CA SER A 141 23.26 -8.98 8.51
C SER A 141 23.39 -9.79 9.82
N ASP A 142 22.59 -10.85 9.98
CA ASP A 142 22.67 -11.77 11.12
C ASP A 142 23.90 -12.69 11.00
N MET A 143 24.32 -13.09 9.79
CA MET A 143 25.58 -13.81 9.55
C MET A 143 26.80 -12.92 9.76
N ASP A 144 26.77 -11.65 9.36
CA ASP A 144 27.82 -10.66 9.64
C ASP A 144 27.91 -10.37 11.15
N ALA A 145 26.76 -10.27 11.84
CA ALA A 145 26.70 -10.14 13.29
C ALA A 145 27.22 -11.39 14.01
N LEU A 146 26.90 -12.60 13.52
CA LEU A 146 27.49 -13.85 14.00
C LEU A 146 29.00 -13.93 13.72
N GLY A 147 29.47 -13.44 12.57
CA GLY A 147 30.89 -13.30 12.26
C GLY A 147 31.60 -12.39 13.25
N ALA A 148 31.05 -11.21 13.52
CA ALA A 148 31.56 -10.29 14.53
C ALA A 148 31.52 -10.88 15.96
N GLN A 149 30.51 -11.69 16.29
CA GLN A 149 30.48 -12.44 17.56
C GLN A 149 31.55 -13.55 17.60
N VAL A 150 31.76 -14.29 16.52
CA VAL A 150 32.80 -15.34 16.42
C VAL A 150 34.20 -14.75 16.52
N ASP A 151 34.49 -13.63 15.87
CA ASP A 151 35.76 -12.92 16.05
C ASP A 151 35.86 -12.26 17.44
N GLY A 152 34.72 -11.86 18.04
CA GLY A 152 34.64 -11.49 19.46
C GLY A 152 35.03 -12.64 20.40
N PHE A 153 34.48 -13.83 20.19
CA PHE A 153 34.87 -15.05 20.92
C PHE A 153 36.33 -15.43 20.66
N ARG A 154 36.84 -15.25 19.44
CA ARG A 154 38.24 -15.46 19.08
C ARG A 154 39.17 -14.48 19.81
N GLY A 155 38.77 -13.22 19.94
CA GLY A 155 39.45 -12.21 20.75
C GLY A 155 39.41 -12.49 22.25
N LEU A 156 38.28 -12.99 22.77
CA LEU A 156 38.16 -13.46 24.16
C LEU A 156 39.03 -14.70 24.41
N TYR A 157 39.10 -15.64 23.47
CA TYR A 157 39.94 -16.83 23.57
C TYR A 157 41.43 -16.48 23.48
N ALA A 158 41.80 -15.49 22.66
CA ALA A 158 43.15 -14.91 22.65
C ALA A 158 43.49 -14.28 24.01
N ARG A 159 42.61 -13.44 24.57
CA ARG A 159 42.83 -12.85 25.92
C ARG A 159 42.90 -13.91 27.02
N MET A 160 42.03 -14.92 26.99
CA MET A 160 42.08 -16.04 27.95
C MET A 160 43.39 -16.82 27.82
N ARG A 161 43.94 -16.93 26.60
CA ARG A 161 45.27 -17.52 26.38
C ARG A 161 46.39 -16.61 26.90
N ASP A 162 46.34 -15.32 26.65
CA ASP A 162 47.33 -14.36 27.17
C ASP A 162 47.30 -14.33 28.71
N GLU A 163 46.11 -14.33 29.32
CA GLU A 163 45.91 -14.45 30.77
C GLU A 163 46.42 -15.80 31.30
N HIS A 164 46.23 -16.90 30.57
CA HIS A 164 46.78 -18.21 30.91
C HIS A 164 48.31 -18.24 30.82
N ASP A 165 48.90 -17.67 29.76
CA ASP A 165 50.35 -17.60 29.58
C ASP A 165 51.00 -16.66 30.64
N VAL A 166 50.32 -15.58 31.03
CA VAL A 166 50.69 -14.72 32.17
C VAL A 166 50.55 -15.47 33.51
N ALA A 167 49.48 -16.23 33.72
CA ALA A 167 49.32 -17.06 34.92
C ALA A 167 50.40 -18.15 34.99
N MET A 168 50.74 -18.79 33.87
CA MET A 168 51.81 -19.78 33.76
C MET A 168 53.21 -19.18 33.93
N ALA A 169 53.44 -17.93 33.51
CA ALA A 169 54.63 -17.18 33.89
C ALA A 169 54.66 -16.88 35.40
N GLY A 170 53.51 -16.54 35.99
CA GLY A 170 53.32 -16.40 37.44
C GLY A 170 53.63 -17.68 38.22
N TYR A 171 53.14 -18.84 37.75
CA TYR A 171 53.48 -20.14 38.34
C TYR A 171 54.96 -20.48 38.21
N LYS A 172 55.61 -20.19 37.08
CA LYS A 172 57.08 -20.34 36.93
C LYS A 172 57.86 -19.41 37.88
N ALA A 173 57.38 -18.19 38.10
CA ALA A 173 57.95 -17.26 39.08
C ALA A 173 57.71 -17.70 40.53
N ALA A 174 56.57 -18.33 40.82
CA ALA A 174 56.29 -18.92 42.13
C ALA A 174 57.16 -20.17 42.40
N ILE A 175 57.32 -21.06 41.41
CA ILE A 175 58.18 -22.25 41.50
C ILE A 175 59.64 -21.85 41.72
N THR A 176 60.15 -20.86 40.97
CA THR A 176 61.52 -20.36 41.15
C THR A 176 61.73 -19.68 42.50
N ARG A 177 60.72 -18.98 43.05
CA ARG A 177 60.74 -18.50 44.44
C ARG A 177 60.72 -19.63 45.45
N LEU A 178 59.90 -20.67 45.28
CA LEU A 178 59.88 -21.83 46.16
C LEU A 178 61.25 -22.53 46.18
N SER A 179 61.87 -22.78 45.02
CA SER A 179 63.23 -23.36 44.97
C SER A 179 64.31 -22.47 45.59
N ALA A 180 64.10 -21.15 45.69
CA ALA A 180 64.98 -20.26 46.44
C ALA A 180 64.71 -20.34 47.95
N MET A 181 63.44 -20.44 48.36
CA MET A 181 63.05 -20.64 49.77
C MET A 181 63.49 -22.01 50.31
N ASP A 182 63.48 -23.06 49.50
CA ASP A 182 64.04 -24.37 49.86
C ASP A 182 65.56 -24.27 50.09
N LEU A 183 66.28 -23.55 49.22
CA LEU A 183 67.71 -23.25 49.37
C LEU A 183 68.04 -22.44 50.64
N ASP A 184 67.16 -21.50 51.02
CA ASP A 184 67.29 -20.75 52.28
C ASP A 184 66.83 -21.56 53.50
N ALA A 185 65.92 -22.53 53.33
CA ALA A 185 65.55 -23.49 54.36
C ALA A 185 66.69 -24.47 54.66
N GLU A 186 67.39 -24.98 53.64
CA GLU A 186 68.61 -25.79 53.83
C GLU A 186 69.70 -25.03 54.60
N ARG A 187 69.90 -23.74 54.29
CA ARG A 187 70.81 -22.84 55.03
C ARG A 187 70.36 -22.63 56.47
N LEU A 188 69.06 -22.45 56.72
CA LEU A 188 68.51 -22.33 58.07
C LEU A 188 68.67 -23.63 58.87
N VAL A 189 68.48 -24.80 58.25
CA VAL A 189 68.74 -26.10 58.90
C VAL A 189 70.21 -26.24 59.31
N GLN A 190 71.15 -25.81 58.47
CA GLN A 190 72.59 -25.78 58.81
C GLN A 190 72.89 -24.81 59.97
N ALA A 191 72.27 -23.63 60.00
CA ALA A 191 72.42 -22.68 61.12
C ALA A 191 71.79 -23.20 62.43
N VAL A 192 70.70 -23.98 62.34
CA VAL A 192 70.04 -24.61 63.48
C VAL A 192 70.85 -25.78 64.04
N THR A 193 71.50 -26.61 63.20
CA THR A 193 72.42 -27.65 63.72
C THR A 193 73.65 -27.03 64.37
N GLU A 194 74.23 -25.96 63.81
CA GLU A 194 75.38 -25.28 64.41
C GLU A 194 75.03 -24.59 65.75
N SER A 195 73.83 -24.04 65.90
CA SER A 195 73.36 -23.46 67.17
C SER A 195 72.90 -24.51 68.19
N GLY A 196 72.38 -25.67 67.75
CA GLY A 196 72.12 -26.82 68.62
C GLY A 196 73.37 -27.33 69.33
N HIS A 197 74.51 -27.40 68.62
CA HIS A 197 75.80 -27.72 69.22
C HIS A 197 76.28 -26.69 70.27
N ARG A 198 75.79 -25.45 70.23
CA ARG A 198 76.12 -24.40 71.22
C ARG A 198 75.20 -24.46 72.44
N LEU A 199 73.92 -24.80 72.26
CA LEU A 199 72.95 -24.97 73.36
C LEU A 199 73.28 -26.18 74.25
N SER A 200 73.71 -27.31 73.68
CA SER A 200 74.16 -28.47 74.44
C SER A 200 75.32 -28.16 75.40
N GLY A 201 76.15 -27.13 75.11
CA GLY A 201 77.21 -26.66 76.00
C GLY A 201 76.73 -25.75 77.14
N LEU A 202 75.50 -25.23 77.09
CA LEU A 202 74.92 -24.37 78.12
C LEU A 202 74.05 -25.15 79.13
N GLU A 203 73.36 -26.21 78.68
CA GLU A 203 72.61 -27.10 79.59
C GLU A 203 73.55 -27.79 80.61
N GLN A 204 74.78 -28.13 80.18
CA GLN A 204 75.83 -28.67 81.04
C GLN A 204 76.25 -27.70 82.18
N LEU A 205 76.04 -26.39 82.02
CA LEU A 205 76.41 -25.36 83.01
C LEU A 205 75.26 -24.96 83.95
N LEU A 206 74.02 -25.36 83.63
CA LEU A 206 72.84 -25.08 84.46
C LEU A 206 72.50 -26.22 85.43
N ALA A 207 73.14 -27.38 85.30
CA ALA A 207 72.97 -28.52 86.21
C ALA A 207 73.61 -28.30 87.59
N ASP A 208 74.65 -27.47 87.70
CA ASP A 208 75.52 -27.36 88.89
C ASP A 208 75.04 -26.36 89.96
N LEU A 209 73.89 -25.69 89.78
CA LEU A 209 73.42 -24.61 90.67
C LEU A 209 72.02 -24.84 91.26
N ALA A 210 71.81 -26.03 91.84
CA ALA A 210 70.75 -26.26 92.83
C ALA A 210 71.33 -26.97 94.07
N PRO A 211 70.90 -26.63 95.31
CA PRO A 211 69.95 -25.61 95.74
C PRO A 211 70.57 -24.58 96.73
N VAL A 212 69.75 -23.69 97.29
CA VAL A 212 69.51 -23.59 98.76
C VAL A 212 68.45 -22.51 99.02
N THR A 213 67.52 -22.83 99.92
CA THR A 213 66.45 -21.95 100.41
C THR A 213 66.60 -21.68 101.92
N GLU A 214 65.76 -20.76 102.40
CA GLU A 214 65.26 -20.68 103.79
C GLU A 214 66.09 -19.91 104.83
N GLY A 215 65.39 -19.14 105.68
CA GLY A 215 65.97 -18.14 106.57
C GLY A 215 64.96 -17.59 107.59
N MET A 216 64.75 -18.35 108.67
CA MET A 216 63.97 -18.11 109.90
C MET A 216 63.62 -16.66 110.31
N VAL A 217 62.39 -16.31 110.72
CA VAL A 217 61.59 -16.80 111.89
C VAL A 217 62.02 -16.24 113.28
N GLN A 218 62.97 -15.29 113.36
CA GLN A 218 63.50 -14.77 114.64
C GLN A 218 62.95 -13.40 115.16
N THR A 219 61.82 -12.88 114.67
CA THR A 219 61.16 -11.66 115.22
C THR A 219 59.93 -11.95 116.10
N ARG A 220 59.79 -13.20 116.56
CA ARG A 220 58.57 -13.79 117.16
C ARG A 220 58.20 -13.30 118.58
N ARG A 221 58.68 -12.14 119.06
CA ARG A 221 58.41 -11.68 120.44
C ARG A 221 58.00 -10.22 120.66
N GLU A 222 58.14 -9.36 119.64
CA GLU A 222 57.33 -8.12 119.54
C GLU A 222 55.93 -8.42 118.95
N LEU A 223 55.80 -9.61 118.36
CA LEU A 223 54.64 -10.21 117.69
C LEU A 223 53.46 -10.58 118.63
N ALA A 224 53.19 -9.80 119.68
CA ALA A 224 52.11 -10.06 120.64
C ALA A 224 51.12 -8.88 120.73
N THR A 225 51.60 -7.68 121.04
CA THR A 225 50.78 -6.45 121.04
C THR A 225 50.60 -5.89 119.64
N ALA A 226 51.65 -5.91 118.81
CA ALA A 226 51.53 -5.66 117.38
C ALA A 226 50.58 -6.65 116.70
N LYS A 227 50.53 -7.91 117.17
CA LYS A 227 49.65 -8.95 116.62
C LYS A 227 48.16 -8.63 116.76
N ALA A 228 47.69 -8.02 117.85
CA ALA A 228 46.26 -7.69 117.98
C ALA A 228 45.78 -6.71 116.89
N ILE A 229 46.62 -5.75 116.51
CA ILE A 229 46.34 -4.77 115.44
C ILE A 229 46.63 -5.38 114.06
N ALA A 230 47.69 -6.19 113.95
CA ALA A 230 48.06 -6.87 112.71
C ALA A 230 47.09 -7.99 112.32
N ASP A 231 46.46 -8.72 113.24
CA ASP A 231 45.42 -9.71 112.95
C ASP A 231 44.17 -9.02 112.39
N GLN A 232 43.80 -7.85 112.94
CA GLN A 232 42.66 -7.05 112.46
C GLN A 232 42.93 -6.39 111.10
N LEU A 233 44.19 -6.01 110.81
CA LEU A 233 44.62 -5.57 109.49
C LEU A 233 44.76 -6.74 108.50
N ALA A 234 45.30 -7.89 108.92
CA ALA A 234 45.48 -9.08 108.08
C ALA A 234 44.14 -9.72 107.70
N GLN A 235 43.13 -9.71 108.57
CA GLN A 235 41.76 -10.06 108.18
C GLN A 235 41.24 -9.14 107.07
N LYS A 236 41.53 -7.83 107.11
CA LYS A 236 41.14 -6.90 106.05
C LYS A 236 41.98 -7.06 104.78
N VAL A 237 43.29 -7.30 104.91
CA VAL A 237 44.19 -7.52 103.77
C VAL A 237 43.84 -8.82 103.06
N MET A 238 43.64 -9.95 103.76
CA MET A 238 43.17 -11.19 103.13
C MET A 238 41.75 -11.07 102.53
N LEU A 239 40.88 -10.22 103.10
CA LEU A 239 39.59 -9.90 102.45
C LEU A 239 39.79 -9.11 101.15
N LEU A 240 40.69 -8.13 101.13
CA LEU A 240 41.02 -7.33 99.96
C LEU A 240 41.82 -8.11 98.90
N GLU A 241 42.68 -9.04 99.31
CA GLU A 241 43.42 -9.95 98.44
C GLU A 241 42.50 -11.04 97.88
N GLY A 242 41.61 -11.60 98.70
CA GLY A 242 40.55 -12.51 98.23
C GLY A 242 39.57 -11.83 97.26
N GLN A 243 39.21 -10.56 97.53
CA GLN A 243 38.45 -9.73 96.60
C GLN A 243 39.25 -9.42 95.33
N ARG A 244 40.55 -9.11 95.44
CA ARG A 244 41.43 -8.87 94.30
C ARG A 244 41.57 -10.12 93.44
N GLU A 245 41.87 -11.29 93.99
CA GLU A 245 41.90 -12.53 93.20
C GLU A 245 40.53 -12.88 92.61
N ALA A 246 39.42 -12.53 93.27
CA ALA A 246 38.09 -12.70 92.70
C ALA A 246 37.85 -11.76 91.51
N ILE A 247 38.33 -10.51 91.59
CA ILE A 247 38.34 -9.54 90.50
C ILE A 247 39.26 -10.00 89.38
N ASP A 248 40.52 -10.36 89.66
CA ASP A 248 41.50 -10.80 88.65
C ASP A 248 41.00 -12.08 87.93
N ARG A 249 40.35 -13.02 88.64
CA ARG A 249 39.66 -14.18 88.03
C ARG A 249 38.36 -13.83 87.29
N ALA A 250 37.71 -12.71 87.59
CA ALA A 250 36.58 -12.21 86.83
C ALA A 250 37.04 -11.49 85.56
N THR A 251 38.08 -10.63 85.64
CA THR A 251 38.72 -9.96 84.51
C THR A 251 39.25 -10.98 83.51
N ALA A 252 40.01 -11.99 83.94
CA ALA A 252 40.50 -13.04 83.04
C ALA A 252 39.36 -13.85 82.36
N LYS A 253 38.18 -13.95 82.98
CA LYS A 253 36.98 -14.53 82.35
C LYS A 253 36.28 -13.57 81.40
N LEU A 254 36.28 -12.27 81.69
CA LEU A 254 35.79 -11.23 80.79
C LEU A 254 36.68 -11.12 79.54
N ASP A 255 38.00 -11.22 79.68
CA ASP A 255 38.95 -11.26 78.56
C ASP A 255 38.74 -12.50 77.69
N GLN A 256 38.50 -13.68 78.30
CA GLN A 256 38.12 -14.89 77.56
C GLN A 256 36.77 -14.75 76.85
N LEU A 257 35.77 -14.12 77.48
CA LEU A 257 34.47 -13.83 76.85
C LEU A 257 34.59 -12.82 75.71
N ALA A 258 35.44 -11.79 75.84
CA ALA A 258 35.72 -10.82 74.79
C ALA A 258 36.45 -11.46 73.60
N ALA A 259 37.42 -12.34 73.85
CA ALA A 259 38.09 -13.11 72.81
C ALA A 259 37.15 -14.10 72.10
N LEU A 260 36.20 -14.70 72.84
CA LEU A 260 35.15 -15.55 72.26
C LEU A 260 34.12 -14.74 71.46
N SER A 261 33.72 -13.54 71.92
CA SER A 261 32.89 -12.61 71.15
C SER A 261 33.57 -12.29 69.82
N LEU A 262 34.77 -11.72 69.86
CA LEU A 262 35.50 -11.31 68.65
C LEU A 262 35.69 -12.47 67.65
N ARG A 263 35.86 -13.69 68.15
CA ARG A 263 35.95 -14.90 67.30
C ARG A 263 34.58 -15.34 66.74
N ALA A 264 33.49 -15.16 67.48
CA ALA A 264 32.13 -15.38 67.00
C ALA A 264 31.74 -14.32 65.96
N ASP A 265 32.06 -13.04 66.21
CA ASP A 265 31.81 -11.91 65.31
C ASP A 265 32.54 -12.11 63.97
N GLN A 266 33.84 -12.46 63.99
CA GLN A 266 34.60 -12.86 62.80
C GLN A 266 34.03 -14.12 62.11
N GLY A 267 33.35 -14.99 62.85
CA GLY A 267 32.63 -16.14 62.29
C GLY A 267 31.37 -15.70 61.55
N LEU A 268 30.57 -14.82 62.15
CA LEU A 268 29.36 -14.25 61.57
C LEU A 268 29.66 -13.43 60.31
N GLU A 269 30.74 -12.63 60.30
CA GLU A 269 31.21 -11.93 59.11
C GLU A 269 31.52 -12.89 57.95
N ARG A 270 32.23 -14.00 58.22
CA ARG A 270 32.52 -15.02 57.21
C ARG A 270 31.26 -15.73 56.73
N HIS A 271 30.31 -16.03 57.61
CA HIS A 271 29.02 -16.59 57.22
C HIS A 271 28.18 -15.62 56.39
N ALA A 272 28.22 -14.31 56.68
CA ALA A 272 27.56 -13.28 55.86
C ALA A 272 28.23 -13.14 54.48
N GLN A 273 29.56 -13.20 54.40
CA GLN A 273 30.30 -13.21 53.14
C GLN A 273 30.01 -14.47 52.30
N LEU A 274 29.95 -15.64 52.93
CA LEU A 274 29.56 -16.89 52.28
C LEU A 274 28.11 -16.85 51.79
N ALA A 275 27.17 -16.39 52.61
CA ALA A 275 25.78 -16.21 52.22
C ALA A 275 25.64 -15.26 51.01
N LYS A 276 26.37 -14.15 51.00
CA LYS A 276 26.42 -13.23 49.85
C LYS A 276 26.99 -13.90 48.60
N SER A 277 28.08 -14.66 48.73
CA SER A 277 28.66 -15.40 47.59
C SER A 277 27.70 -16.44 47.02
N LEU A 278 26.85 -17.05 47.86
CA LEU A 278 25.81 -17.98 47.44
C LEU A 278 24.64 -17.27 46.76
N THR A 279 24.22 -16.09 47.22
CA THR A 279 23.19 -15.29 46.51
C THR A 279 23.72 -14.78 45.17
N ASP A 280 25.00 -14.37 45.10
CA ASP A 280 25.64 -13.92 43.85
C ASP A 280 25.78 -15.09 42.84
N LEU A 281 26.04 -16.31 43.32
CA LEU A 281 26.04 -17.53 42.49
C LEU A 281 24.63 -17.95 42.06
N GLN A 282 23.63 -17.87 42.93
CA GLN A 282 22.23 -18.16 42.60
C GLN A 282 21.71 -17.20 41.53
N ALA A 283 22.00 -15.90 41.65
CA ALA A 283 21.64 -14.90 40.65
C ALA A 283 22.32 -15.18 39.29
N ARG A 284 23.57 -15.68 39.28
CA ARG A 284 24.25 -16.13 38.06
C ARG A 284 23.64 -17.39 37.45
N SER A 285 23.19 -18.35 38.27
CA SER A 285 22.46 -19.54 37.78
C SER A 285 21.16 -19.13 37.11
N GLN A 286 20.35 -18.29 37.77
CA GLN A 286 19.09 -17.79 37.22
C GLN A 286 19.29 -16.94 35.95
N ALA A 287 20.38 -16.18 35.85
CA ALA A 287 20.74 -15.46 34.63
C ALA A 287 21.13 -16.42 33.49
N LEU A 288 21.86 -17.50 33.77
CA LEU A 288 22.19 -18.54 32.79
C LEU A 288 20.95 -19.33 32.35
N GLU A 289 20.07 -19.68 33.28
CA GLU A 289 18.78 -20.32 33.00
C GLU A 289 17.91 -19.44 32.08
N GLY A 290 17.84 -18.13 32.34
CA GLY A 290 17.17 -17.16 31.46
C GLY A 290 17.83 -17.02 30.08
N GLN A 291 19.16 -17.09 30.00
CA GLN A 291 19.89 -17.12 28.72
C GLN A 291 19.65 -18.43 27.96
N HIS A 292 19.57 -19.58 28.64
CA HIS A 292 19.25 -20.86 28.03
C HIS A 292 17.80 -20.92 27.53
N ALA A 293 16.84 -20.34 28.26
CA ALA A 293 15.47 -20.17 27.78
C ALA A 293 15.43 -19.30 26.51
N LEU A 294 16.04 -18.12 26.53
CA LEU A 294 16.11 -17.22 25.37
C LEU A 294 16.78 -17.86 24.15
N LEU A 295 17.81 -18.69 24.35
CA LEU A 295 18.45 -19.47 23.28
C LEU A 295 17.57 -20.61 22.77
N HIS A 296 16.74 -21.21 23.62
CA HIS A 296 15.77 -22.23 23.21
C HIS A 296 14.63 -21.61 22.42
N ASP A 297 14.03 -20.53 22.91
CA ASP A 297 12.95 -19.78 22.24
C ASP A 297 13.40 -19.27 20.86
N ARG A 298 14.60 -18.67 20.79
CA ARG A 298 15.20 -18.25 19.51
C ARG A 298 15.58 -19.42 18.61
N GLY A 299 15.88 -20.59 19.19
CA GLY A 299 16.10 -21.83 18.44
C GLY A 299 14.81 -22.37 17.82
N GLN A 300 13.68 -22.33 18.55
CA GLN A 300 12.36 -22.65 18.03
C GLN A 300 11.95 -21.64 16.94
N GLU A 301 12.13 -20.34 17.17
CA GLU A 301 11.83 -19.30 16.17
C GLU A 301 12.63 -19.51 14.87
N LEU A 302 13.90 -19.91 14.97
CA LEU A 302 14.73 -20.25 13.80
C LEU A 302 14.24 -21.52 13.09
N ALA A 303 13.77 -22.54 13.81
CA ALA A 303 13.17 -23.73 13.22
C ALA A 303 11.86 -23.40 12.48
N GLU A 304 10.96 -22.63 13.10
CA GLU A 304 9.73 -22.16 12.46
C GLU A 304 9.99 -21.25 11.25
N ARG A 305 11.07 -20.45 11.28
CA ARG A 305 11.51 -19.64 10.14
C ARG A 305 12.02 -20.53 9.00
N LEU A 306 12.77 -21.59 9.29
CA LEU A 306 13.24 -22.56 8.29
C LEU A 306 12.07 -23.33 7.67
N GLU A 307 11.14 -23.86 8.47
CA GLU A 307 9.96 -24.58 7.96
C GLU A 307 9.08 -23.68 7.07
N ARG A 308 8.94 -22.39 7.42
CA ARG A 308 8.28 -21.40 6.54
C ARG A 308 9.04 -21.11 5.25
N VAL A 309 10.37 -21.11 5.27
CA VAL A 309 11.20 -20.93 4.06
C VAL A 309 11.13 -22.17 3.16
N GLU A 310 11.18 -23.38 3.72
CA GLU A 310 11.02 -24.64 2.98
C GLU A 310 9.60 -24.78 2.39
N GLY A 311 8.57 -24.46 3.17
CA GLY A 311 7.18 -24.40 2.69
C GLY A 311 6.98 -23.34 1.60
N GLY A 312 7.64 -22.18 1.73
CA GLY A 312 7.69 -21.14 0.71
C GLY A 312 8.38 -21.61 -0.57
N GLN A 313 9.56 -22.23 -0.48
CA GLN A 313 10.24 -22.82 -1.64
C GLN A 313 9.37 -23.88 -2.33
N GLY A 314 8.75 -24.77 -1.54
CA GLY A 314 7.82 -25.78 -2.05
C GLY A 314 6.51 -25.19 -2.64
N ALA A 315 6.18 -23.93 -2.37
CA ALA A 315 5.13 -23.19 -3.06
C ALA A 315 5.63 -22.55 -4.36
N LEU A 316 6.84 -21.96 -4.35
CA LEU A 316 7.48 -21.38 -5.52
C LEU A 316 7.81 -22.41 -6.61
N GLU A 317 8.23 -23.62 -6.23
CA GLU A 317 8.47 -24.71 -7.19
C GLU A 317 7.17 -25.18 -7.87
N ARG A 318 6.03 -25.11 -7.16
CA ARG A 318 4.70 -25.40 -7.72
C ARG A 318 4.22 -24.27 -8.63
N SER A 319 4.26 -23.02 -8.18
CA SER A 319 3.80 -21.88 -8.98
C SER A 319 4.67 -21.65 -10.22
N LEU A 320 5.97 -21.96 -10.19
CA LEU A 320 6.82 -21.99 -11.38
C LEU A 320 6.46 -23.14 -12.34
N GLY A 321 6.00 -24.29 -11.81
CA GLY A 321 5.47 -25.38 -12.62
C GLY A 321 4.15 -25.02 -13.31
N GLU A 322 3.23 -24.41 -12.57
CA GLU A 322 1.93 -23.93 -13.06
C GLU A 322 2.08 -22.76 -14.04
N PHE A 323 2.97 -21.81 -13.76
CA PHE A 323 3.31 -20.72 -14.68
C PHE A 323 3.93 -21.26 -15.98
N ARG A 324 4.75 -22.31 -15.91
CA ARG A 324 5.30 -22.97 -17.10
C ARG A 324 4.21 -23.63 -17.94
N THR A 325 3.29 -24.39 -17.35
CA THR A 325 2.19 -25.00 -18.12
C THR A 325 1.23 -23.94 -18.68
N ALA A 326 1.01 -22.83 -17.98
CA ALA A 326 0.26 -21.68 -18.49
C ALA A 326 0.98 -20.97 -19.66
N LEU A 327 2.32 -20.86 -19.64
CA LEU A 327 3.10 -20.36 -20.78
C LEU A 327 3.06 -21.31 -21.98
N ASP A 328 3.18 -22.62 -21.76
CA ASP A 328 3.09 -23.62 -22.83
C ASP A 328 1.69 -23.58 -23.50
N GLN A 329 0.61 -23.53 -22.71
CA GLN A 329 -0.77 -23.34 -23.19
C GLN A 329 -0.97 -21.99 -23.90
N GLY A 330 -0.37 -20.91 -23.38
CA GLY A 330 -0.37 -19.60 -24.01
C GLY A 330 0.34 -19.60 -25.37
N GLY A 331 1.43 -20.35 -25.49
CA GLY A 331 2.16 -20.57 -26.74
C GLY A 331 1.32 -21.34 -27.77
N GLU A 332 0.64 -22.42 -27.36
CA GLU A 332 -0.30 -23.15 -28.23
C GLU A 332 -1.47 -22.25 -28.69
N ARG A 333 -2.04 -21.46 -27.79
CA ARG A 333 -3.09 -20.49 -28.11
C ARG A 333 -2.60 -19.43 -29.09
N LEU A 334 -1.43 -18.82 -28.88
CA LEU A 334 -0.86 -17.84 -29.80
C LEU A 334 -0.55 -18.47 -31.17
N ALA A 335 -0.13 -19.73 -31.24
CA ALA A 335 0.05 -20.45 -32.50
C ALA A 335 -1.27 -20.72 -33.23
N LEU A 336 -2.39 -20.91 -32.50
CA LEU A 336 -3.73 -21.01 -33.08
C LEU A 336 -4.25 -19.63 -33.55
N GLU A 337 -4.07 -18.59 -32.75
CA GLU A 337 -4.44 -17.21 -33.12
C GLU A 337 -3.63 -16.71 -34.33
N GLN A 338 -2.33 -17.02 -34.41
CA GLN A 338 -1.51 -16.73 -35.61
C GLN A 338 -2.05 -17.45 -36.85
N ARG A 339 -2.40 -18.75 -36.75
CA ARG A 339 -3.02 -19.50 -37.87
C ARG A 339 -4.36 -18.88 -38.28
N GLY A 340 -5.13 -18.36 -37.32
CA GLY A 340 -6.36 -17.60 -37.56
C GLY A 340 -6.09 -16.29 -38.32
N VAL A 341 -5.11 -15.49 -37.88
CA VAL A 341 -4.69 -14.26 -38.57
C VAL A 341 -4.17 -14.54 -39.98
N GLU A 342 -3.41 -15.62 -40.18
CA GLU A 342 -2.98 -16.06 -41.51
C GLU A 342 -4.15 -16.47 -42.41
N ALA A 343 -5.17 -17.14 -41.86
CA ALA A 343 -6.39 -17.49 -42.60
C ALA A 343 -7.21 -16.26 -42.99
N VAL A 344 -7.42 -15.32 -42.06
CA VAL A 344 -8.07 -14.03 -42.34
C VAL A 344 -7.26 -13.20 -43.35
N THR A 345 -5.93 -13.20 -43.26
CA THR A 345 -5.07 -12.51 -44.23
C THR A 345 -5.20 -13.10 -45.64
N LYS A 346 -5.30 -14.43 -45.76
CA LYS A 346 -5.59 -15.12 -47.02
C LYS A 346 -6.99 -14.76 -47.57
N GLN A 347 -8.01 -14.69 -46.71
CA GLN A 347 -9.36 -14.24 -47.09
C GLN A 347 -9.39 -12.78 -47.55
N VAL A 348 -8.70 -11.87 -46.86
CA VAL A 348 -8.58 -10.45 -47.25
C VAL A 348 -7.81 -10.29 -48.56
N ALA A 349 -6.77 -11.10 -48.80
CA ALA A 349 -6.06 -11.11 -50.08
C ALA A 349 -6.97 -11.59 -51.24
N GLU A 350 -7.77 -12.64 -51.02
CA GLU A 350 -8.72 -13.15 -52.01
C GLU A 350 -9.88 -12.16 -52.28
N LEU A 351 -10.42 -11.53 -51.23
CA LEU A 351 -11.42 -10.46 -51.40
C LEU A 351 -10.86 -9.27 -52.19
N ARG A 352 -9.61 -8.86 -51.94
CA ARG A 352 -8.91 -7.83 -52.74
C ARG A 352 -8.71 -8.27 -54.19
N ARG A 353 -8.41 -9.55 -54.45
CA ARG A 353 -8.31 -10.10 -55.81
C ARG A 353 -9.66 -10.04 -56.52
N ILE A 354 -10.74 -10.49 -55.85
CA ILE A 354 -12.11 -10.44 -56.39
C ILE A 354 -12.54 -8.99 -56.67
N MET A 355 -12.23 -8.05 -55.78
CA MET A 355 -12.50 -6.61 -56.01
C MET A 355 -11.73 -6.05 -57.21
N ALA A 356 -10.43 -6.35 -57.35
CA ALA A 356 -9.67 -5.94 -58.54
C ALA A 356 -10.22 -6.58 -59.83
N GLU A 357 -10.72 -7.83 -59.75
CA GLU A 357 -11.41 -8.51 -60.84
C GLU A 357 -12.80 -7.96 -61.15
N THR A 358 -13.48 -7.25 -60.23
CA THR A 358 -14.73 -6.53 -60.53
C THR A 358 -14.45 -5.12 -61.03
N GLU A 359 -13.44 -4.43 -60.48
CA GLU A 359 -12.99 -3.10 -60.93
C GLU A 359 -12.47 -3.14 -62.37
N THR A 360 -11.68 -4.16 -62.74
CA THR A 360 -11.25 -4.35 -64.12
C THR A 360 -12.44 -4.62 -65.05
N LYS A 361 -13.42 -5.45 -64.67
CA LYS A 361 -14.66 -5.69 -65.44
C LYS A 361 -15.51 -4.43 -65.59
N LEU A 362 -15.59 -3.59 -64.56
CA LEU A 362 -16.25 -2.28 -64.62
C LEU A 362 -15.50 -1.31 -65.53
N SER A 363 -14.17 -1.33 -65.52
CA SER A 363 -13.36 -0.51 -66.44
C SER A 363 -13.55 -0.93 -67.90
N THR A 364 -13.62 -2.23 -68.20
CA THR A 364 -13.90 -2.71 -69.58
C THR A 364 -15.30 -2.30 -70.02
N LEU A 365 -16.33 -2.51 -69.18
CA LEU A 365 -17.70 -2.06 -69.46
C LEU A 365 -17.78 -0.53 -69.65
N SER A 366 -17.00 0.24 -68.89
CA SER A 366 -16.91 1.70 -69.08
C SER A 366 -16.24 2.07 -70.41
N THR A 367 -15.23 1.32 -70.86
CA THR A 367 -14.62 1.56 -72.19
C THR A 367 -15.54 1.13 -73.34
N GLU A 368 -16.34 0.07 -73.18
CA GLU A 368 -17.37 -0.35 -74.14
C GLU A 368 -18.51 0.67 -74.20
N ALA A 369 -18.95 1.20 -73.07
CA ALA A 369 -19.93 2.29 -73.01
C ALA A 369 -19.39 3.58 -73.67
N ALA A 370 -18.12 3.92 -73.46
CA ALA A 370 -17.47 5.05 -74.14
C ALA A 370 -17.33 4.82 -75.65
N ALA A 371 -17.05 3.59 -76.10
CA ALA A 371 -17.02 3.23 -77.52
C ALA A 371 -18.42 3.31 -78.15
N LEU A 372 -19.47 2.88 -77.44
CA LEU A 372 -20.87 3.04 -77.85
C LEU A 372 -21.27 4.52 -77.94
N ALA A 373 -20.88 5.35 -76.98
CA ALA A 373 -21.10 6.80 -77.02
C ALA A 373 -20.36 7.46 -78.19
N GLN A 374 -19.11 7.04 -78.48
CA GLN A 374 -18.37 7.54 -79.63
C GLN A 374 -18.95 7.05 -80.97
N ALA A 375 -19.55 5.86 -81.02
CA ALA A 375 -20.31 5.38 -82.18
C ALA A 375 -21.60 6.20 -82.39
N ALA A 376 -22.31 6.55 -81.31
CA ALA A 376 -23.47 7.44 -81.36
C ALA A 376 -23.08 8.85 -81.86
N ALA A 377 -21.99 9.43 -81.35
CA ALA A 377 -21.48 10.73 -81.81
C ALA A 377 -21.06 10.71 -83.30
N ARG A 378 -20.54 9.58 -83.82
CA ARG A 378 -20.30 9.40 -85.26
C ARG A 378 -21.60 9.31 -86.07
N SER A 379 -22.65 8.70 -85.51
CA SER A 379 -23.99 8.68 -86.11
C SER A 379 -24.60 10.08 -86.18
N GLU A 380 -24.44 10.89 -85.14
CA GLU A 380 -24.90 12.29 -85.09
C GLU A 380 -24.10 13.18 -86.04
N GLY A 381 -22.78 13.00 -86.14
CA GLY A 381 -21.94 13.69 -87.12
C GLY A 381 -22.34 13.42 -88.57
N LEU A 382 -22.76 12.20 -88.90
CA LEU A 382 -23.35 11.87 -90.21
C LEU A 382 -24.71 12.56 -90.40
N GLY A 383 -25.51 12.72 -89.34
CA GLY A 383 -26.75 13.51 -89.36
C GLY A 383 -26.54 15.00 -89.63
N VAL A 384 -25.46 15.60 -89.11
CA VAL A 384 -25.06 16.97 -89.43
C VAL A 384 -24.65 17.10 -90.91
N GLN A 385 -23.84 16.17 -91.42
CA GLN A 385 -23.45 16.15 -92.84
C GLN A 385 -24.66 15.96 -93.79
N LEU A 386 -25.67 15.18 -93.38
CA LEU A 386 -26.93 15.02 -94.12
C LEU A 386 -27.81 16.29 -94.09
N THR A 387 -27.83 17.04 -92.99
CA THR A 387 -28.61 18.30 -92.90
C THR A 387 -27.94 19.47 -93.61
N GLU A 388 -26.61 19.50 -93.67
CA GLU A 388 -25.87 20.47 -94.50
C GLU A 388 -26.07 20.19 -96.01
N LEU A 389 -26.10 18.92 -96.42
CA LEU A 389 -26.50 18.51 -97.78
C LEU A 389 -27.97 18.85 -98.09
N ALA A 390 -28.89 18.66 -97.14
CA ALA A 390 -30.30 19.00 -97.33
C ALA A 390 -30.49 20.51 -97.62
N ARG A 391 -29.77 21.37 -96.89
CA ARG A 391 -29.82 22.83 -97.10
C ARG A 391 -29.25 23.28 -98.44
N GLY A 392 -28.38 22.48 -99.06
CA GLY A 392 -27.90 22.70 -100.43
C GLY A 392 -28.88 22.28 -101.53
N LEU A 393 -29.83 21.37 -101.23
CA LEU A 393 -30.84 20.87 -102.18
C LEU A 393 -32.13 21.71 -102.21
N GLU A 394 -32.40 22.41 -101.11
CA GLU A 394 -33.56 23.30 -100.91
C GLU A 394 -33.61 24.44 -101.95
N GLY A 395 -32.45 24.88 -102.48
CA GLY A 395 -32.35 25.94 -103.50
C GLY A 395 -32.43 25.48 -104.97
N VAL A 396 -32.69 24.20 -105.25
CA VAL A 396 -32.71 23.65 -106.64
C VAL A 396 -34.03 22.95 -106.98
N THR A 397 -34.83 22.57 -105.98
CA THR A 397 -36.02 21.72 -106.18
C THR A 397 -37.37 22.45 -106.07
N GLU A 398 -37.36 23.78 -106.07
CA GLU A 398 -38.50 24.61 -106.54
C GLU A 398 -38.83 24.31 -108.02
N ALA A 399 -37.88 23.75 -108.78
CA ALA A 399 -38.03 23.33 -110.17
C ALA A 399 -38.61 21.89 -110.34
N ALA A 400 -39.88 21.74 -109.98
CA ALA A 400 -40.82 20.66 -110.31
C ALA A 400 -40.77 19.34 -109.50
N ASP A 401 -41.75 19.16 -108.59
CA ASP A 401 -43.07 18.55 -108.90
C ASP A 401 -43.12 17.36 -109.89
N ARG A 402 -42.09 16.51 -109.94
CA ARG A 402 -42.11 15.24 -110.70
C ARG A 402 -42.34 13.99 -109.86
N ALA A 403 -42.86 14.17 -108.66
CA ALA A 403 -44.08 13.49 -108.16
C ALA A 403 -44.14 11.93 -108.25
N ARG A 404 -43.00 11.23 -108.27
CA ARG A 404 -42.94 9.76 -108.50
C ARG A 404 -41.91 8.99 -107.67
N ALA A 405 -41.15 9.64 -106.79
CA ALA A 405 -40.08 9.00 -106.01
C ALA A 405 -40.40 8.79 -104.52
N THR A 406 -41.50 9.36 -104.01
CA THR A 406 -41.89 9.34 -102.58
C THR A 406 -42.45 8.00 -102.08
N GLY A 407 -42.42 6.93 -102.89
CA GLY A 407 -42.87 5.59 -102.48
C GLY A 407 -41.83 4.79 -101.69
N VAL A 408 -40.54 4.88 -102.04
CA VAL A 408 -39.48 3.97 -101.54
C VAL A 408 -38.80 4.49 -100.26
N ALA A 409 -39.11 5.72 -99.84
CA ALA A 409 -38.53 6.32 -98.64
C ALA A 409 -39.26 5.94 -97.34
N LEU A 410 -40.52 5.49 -97.42
CA LEU A 410 -41.36 5.20 -96.24
C LEU A 410 -40.96 3.89 -95.54
N GLU A 411 -40.69 2.82 -96.31
CA GLU A 411 -40.34 1.48 -95.78
C GLU A 411 -39.06 1.48 -94.92
N ARG A 412 -38.16 2.45 -95.10
CA ARG A 412 -36.94 2.60 -94.27
C ARG A 412 -37.12 3.46 -93.02
N LEU A 413 -38.21 4.21 -92.92
CA LEU A 413 -38.51 5.05 -91.76
C LEU A 413 -39.15 4.20 -90.64
N GLU A 414 -39.98 3.22 -91.02
CA GLU A 414 -40.64 2.26 -90.11
C GLU A 414 -39.62 1.43 -89.30
N ALA A 415 -38.64 0.83 -89.95
CA ALA A 415 -37.56 0.07 -89.29
C ALA A 415 -36.67 0.94 -88.36
N GLY A 416 -36.59 2.25 -88.59
CA GLY A 416 -35.85 3.18 -87.72
C GLY A 416 -36.61 3.49 -86.42
N VAL A 417 -37.93 3.57 -86.48
CA VAL A 417 -38.80 3.79 -85.31
C VAL A 417 -38.77 2.59 -84.37
N GLU A 418 -38.85 1.36 -84.92
CA GLU A 418 -38.88 0.13 -84.13
C GLU A 418 -37.62 -0.04 -83.23
N LEU A 419 -36.44 0.31 -83.76
CA LEU A 419 -35.17 0.29 -83.01
C LEU A 419 -35.11 1.33 -81.89
N LEU A 420 -35.71 2.51 -82.08
CA LEU A 420 -35.81 3.55 -81.05
C LEU A 420 -36.82 3.19 -79.95
N THR A 421 -37.91 2.50 -80.31
CA THR A 421 -38.87 1.95 -79.34
C THR A 421 -38.21 0.89 -78.46
N GLN A 422 -37.39 -0.01 -79.01
CA GLN A 422 -36.64 -0.99 -78.22
C GLN A 422 -35.58 -0.35 -77.30
N ARG A 423 -34.92 0.74 -77.74
CA ARG A 423 -33.95 1.48 -76.88
C ARG A 423 -34.63 2.27 -75.77
N THR A 424 -35.83 2.80 -75.97
CA THR A 424 -36.57 3.52 -74.92
C THR A 424 -37.18 2.56 -73.89
N LEU A 425 -37.72 1.41 -74.32
CA LEU A 425 -38.17 0.35 -73.40
C LEU A 425 -37.06 -0.13 -72.46
N ARG A 426 -35.84 -0.36 -72.95
CA ARG A 426 -34.69 -0.75 -72.10
C ARG A 426 -34.22 0.32 -71.10
N VAL A 427 -34.59 1.59 -71.30
CA VAL A 427 -34.30 2.67 -70.34
C VAL A 427 -35.40 2.75 -69.28
N GLU A 428 -36.67 2.52 -69.66
CA GLU A 428 -37.76 2.33 -68.70
C GLU A 428 -37.55 1.07 -67.82
N GLU A 429 -37.04 -0.04 -68.38
CA GLU A 429 -36.69 -1.26 -67.62
C GLU A 429 -35.59 -1.02 -66.57
N ALA A 430 -34.65 -0.10 -66.82
CA ALA A 430 -33.58 0.26 -65.87
C ALA A 430 -34.02 1.27 -64.80
N ARG A 431 -35.12 2.00 -65.05
CA ARG A 431 -35.67 3.03 -64.15
C ARG A 431 -35.99 2.54 -62.73
N PRO A 432 -36.67 1.40 -62.49
CA PRO A 432 -36.94 0.93 -61.12
C PRO A 432 -35.68 0.55 -60.33
N LEU A 433 -34.55 0.23 -60.98
CA LEU A 433 -33.25 -0.02 -60.34
C LEU A 433 -32.56 1.29 -59.92
N LEU A 434 -32.69 2.35 -60.72
CA LEU A 434 -32.26 3.70 -60.33
C LEU A 434 -33.14 4.25 -59.20
N ASP A 435 -34.46 4.12 -59.31
CA ASP A 435 -35.38 4.53 -58.24
C ASP A 435 -35.21 3.68 -56.97
N ALA A 436 -34.71 2.44 -57.06
CA ALA A 436 -34.34 1.63 -55.89
C ALA A 436 -33.04 2.13 -55.26
N THR A 437 -31.95 2.25 -56.03
CA THR A 437 -30.66 2.73 -55.50
C THR A 437 -30.70 4.16 -54.95
N VAL A 438 -31.56 5.03 -55.50
CA VAL A 438 -31.85 6.36 -54.92
C VAL A 438 -32.63 6.25 -53.60
N ARG A 439 -33.54 5.28 -53.45
CA ARG A 439 -34.20 4.98 -52.16
C ARG A 439 -33.25 4.34 -51.16
N ASP A 440 -32.30 3.52 -51.58
CA ASP A 440 -31.29 2.92 -50.70
C ASP A 440 -30.29 3.98 -50.20
N LEU A 441 -29.91 4.95 -51.04
CA LEU A 441 -29.14 6.13 -50.64
C LEU A 441 -29.97 7.07 -49.74
N GLY A 442 -31.28 7.17 -49.96
CA GLY A 442 -32.24 7.78 -49.04
C GLY A 442 -32.29 7.06 -47.68
N GLY A 443 -32.23 5.72 -47.69
CA GLY A 443 -32.13 4.89 -46.50
C GLY A 443 -30.80 5.06 -45.75
N LEU A 444 -29.69 5.24 -46.46
CA LEU A 444 -28.38 5.53 -45.87
C LEU A 444 -28.28 6.94 -45.27
N THR A 445 -29.00 7.92 -45.82
CA THR A 445 -29.10 9.26 -45.20
C THR A 445 -30.07 9.26 -44.02
N ALA A 446 -31.23 8.61 -44.13
CA ALA A 446 -32.17 8.44 -43.01
C ALA A 446 -31.60 7.60 -41.85
N THR A 447 -30.73 6.61 -42.13
CA THR A 447 -30.00 5.90 -41.06
C THR A 447 -28.86 6.73 -40.49
N GLY A 448 -28.25 7.64 -41.27
CA GLY A 448 -27.35 8.66 -40.74
C GLY A 448 -28.04 9.60 -39.75
N GLU A 449 -29.24 10.08 -40.09
CA GLU A 449 -30.08 10.89 -39.19
C GLU A 449 -30.54 10.07 -37.96
N ALA A 450 -31.01 8.83 -38.14
CA ALA A 450 -31.37 7.96 -37.02
C ALA A 450 -30.19 7.60 -36.10
N ILE A 451 -28.96 7.52 -36.63
CA ILE A 451 -27.74 7.37 -35.82
C ILE A 451 -27.41 8.67 -35.08
N ALA A 452 -27.61 9.84 -35.69
CA ALA A 452 -27.45 11.12 -35.01
C ALA A 452 -28.47 11.29 -33.87
N ASP A 453 -29.74 10.99 -34.12
CA ASP A 453 -30.81 10.99 -33.11
C ASP A 453 -30.54 9.98 -32.00
N ALA A 454 -30.07 8.76 -32.34
CA ALA A 454 -29.68 7.76 -31.33
C ALA A 454 -28.46 8.20 -30.50
N LEU A 455 -27.49 8.89 -31.10
CA LEU A 455 -26.34 9.46 -30.39
C LEU A 455 -26.75 10.63 -29.49
N GLU A 456 -27.72 11.46 -29.89
CA GLU A 456 -28.25 12.53 -29.05
C GLU A 456 -29.18 11.99 -27.95
N GLN A 457 -29.96 10.93 -28.20
CA GLN A 457 -30.68 10.20 -27.15
C GLN A 457 -29.72 9.53 -26.16
N LEU A 458 -28.58 8.98 -26.62
CA LEU A 458 -27.49 8.51 -25.75
C LEU A 458 -26.81 9.67 -24.99
N ARG A 459 -26.84 10.90 -25.53
CA ARG A 459 -26.32 12.09 -24.86
C ARG A 459 -27.26 12.60 -23.77
N VAL A 460 -28.56 12.67 -24.06
CA VAL A 460 -29.63 13.03 -23.12
C VAL A 460 -29.72 12.00 -22.00
N SER A 461 -29.84 10.72 -22.31
CA SER A 461 -29.90 9.65 -21.30
C SER A 461 -28.62 9.55 -20.45
N ARG A 462 -27.46 9.95 -20.98
CA ARG A 462 -26.22 10.07 -20.19
C ARG A 462 -26.25 11.26 -19.22
N GLU A 463 -26.88 12.37 -19.58
CA GLU A 463 -27.08 13.51 -18.66
C GLU A 463 -28.19 13.20 -17.63
N GLU A 464 -29.25 12.50 -18.02
CA GLU A 464 -30.26 11.96 -17.10
C GLU A 464 -29.66 10.94 -16.12
N LEU A 465 -28.81 10.02 -16.59
CA LEU A 465 -28.05 9.10 -15.73
C LEU A 465 -27.09 9.85 -14.79
N ARG A 466 -26.48 10.95 -15.24
CA ARG A 466 -25.63 11.81 -14.41
C ARG A 466 -26.44 12.56 -13.35
N GLN A 467 -27.66 12.99 -13.67
CA GLN A 467 -28.59 13.58 -12.69
C GLN A 467 -29.15 12.53 -11.73
N ALA A 468 -29.42 11.32 -12.19
CA ALA A 468 -29.79 10.17 -11.36
C ALA A 468 -28.63 9.75 -10.43
N GLN A 469 -27.39 9.72 -10.91
CA GLN A 469 -26.21 9.55 -10.07
C GLN A 469 -26.12 10.65 -9.00
N GLY A 470 -26.34 11.91 -9.37
CA GLY A 470 -26.40 13.02 -8.41
C GLY A 470 -27.51 12.88 -7.36
N SER A 471 -28.66 12.29 -7.72
CA SER A 471 -29.74 12.02 -6.76
C SER A 471 -29.50 10.76 -5.91
N VAL A 472 -28.78 9.77 -6.43
CA VAL A 472 -28.28 8.61 -5.70
C VAL A 472 -27.17 9.02 -4.72
N ASP A 473 -26.25 9.90 -5.10
CA ASP A 473 -25.26 10.48 -4.19
C ASP A 473 -25.92 11.34 -3.10
N ALA A 474 -26.94 12.13 -3.45
CA ALA A 474 -27.71 12.90 -2.48
C ALA A 474 -28.50 12.02 -1.50
N THR A 475 -29.14 10.94 -1.97
CA THR A 475 -29.83 9.98 -1.11
C THR A 475 -28.88 9.08 -0.33
N SER A 476 -27.69 8.74 -0.86
CA SER A 476 -26.61 8.07 -0.15
C SER A 476 -26.03 8.94 0.97
N GLY A 477 -25.85 10.24 0.71
CA GLY A 477 -25.50 11.24 1.72
C GLY A 477 -26.56 11.34 2.81
N TRP A 478 -27.82 11.51 2.42
CA TRP A 478 -28.96 11.56 3.35
C TRP A 478 -29.11 10.26 4.17
N LEU A 479 -28.90 9.08 3.58
CA LEU A 479 -28.90 7.80 4.29
C LEU A 479 -27.71 7.68 5.26
N LYS A 480 -26.52 8.17 4.90
CA LYS A 480 -25.36 8.23 5.81
C LYS A 480 -25.62 9.17 6.99
N ASP A 481 -26.23 10.32 6.76
CA ASP A 481 -26.58 11.27 7.82
C ASP A 481 -27.76 10.79 8.67
N THR A 482 -28.75 10.11 8.07
CA THR A 482 -29.82 9.42 8.81
C THR A 482 -29.27 8.25 9.62
N THR A 483 -28.24 7.54 9.13
CA THR A 483 -27.55 6.49 9.87
C THR A 483 -26.73 7.06 11.03
N ARG A 484 -26.09 8.24 10.86
CA ARG A 484 -25.44 8.99 11.95
C ARG A 484 -26.46 9.49 12.99
N ALA A 485 -27.62 9.98 12.54
CA ALA A 485 -28.71 10.40 13.41
C ALA A 485 -29.33 9.21 14.18
N LEU A 486 -29.47 8.04 13.56
CA LEU A 486 -29.88 6.80 14.23
C LEU A 486 -28.80 6.24 15.15
N GLY A 487 -27.51 6.43 14.83
CA GLY A 487 -26.38 6.10 15.70
C GLY A 487 -26.39 6.94 16.98
N THR A 488 -26.46 8.26 16.85
CA THR A 488 -26.58 9.19 17.98
C THR A 488 -27.87 8.94 18.77
N LEU A 489 -29.03 8.76 18.13
CA LEU A 489 -30.27 8.39 18.82
C LEU A 489 -30.14 7.04 19.57
N ARG A 490 -29.37 6.09 19.06
CA ARG A 490 -29.10 4.81 19.73
C ARG A 490 -28.12 4.96 20.90
N GLU A 491 -27.16 5.88 20.82
CA GLU A 491 -26.29 6.26 21.93
C GLU A 491 -27.05 7.02 23.02
N ASP A 492 -27.99 7.89 22.64
CA ASP A 492 -28.93 8.58 23.53
C ASP A 492 -29.91 7.61 24.19
N VAL A 493 -30.48 6.65 23.46
CA VAL A 493 -31.30 5.57 24.04
C VAL A 493 -30.47 4.71 24.99
N ALA A 494 -29.23 4.36 24.64
CA ALA A 494 -28.32 3.68 25.56
C ALA A 494 -27.93 4.56 26.77
N ALA A 495 -27.89 5.90 26.63
CA ALA A 495 -27.71 6.82 27.74
C ALA A 495 -28.97 6.88 28.64
N LEU A 496 -30.17 6.83 28.06
CA LEU A 496 -31.43 6.73 28.78
C LEU A 496 -31.59 5.38 29.50
N ASP A 497 -31.16 4.26 28.92
CA ASP A 497 -31.13 2.96 29.61
C ASP A 497 -30.07 2.93 30.74
N ARG A 498 -28.92 3.60 30.56
CA ARG A 498 -27.95 3.82 31.65
C ARG A 498 -28.52 4.72 32.75
N MET A 499 -29.23 5.79 32.39
CA MET A 499 -29.95 6.64 33.36
C MET A 499 -31.07 5.87 34.05
N ARG A 500 -31.76 4.96 33.37
CA ARG A 500 -32.76 4.06 33.96
C ARG A 500 -32.13 3.13 34.97
N ALA A 501 -30.99 2.51 34.65
CA ALA A 501 -30.23 1.71 35.61
C ALA A 501 -29.77 2.54 36.83
N VAL A 502 -29.39 3.81 36.64
CA VAL A 502 -29.09 4.75 37.74
C VAL A 502 -30.36 5.12 38.54
N VAL A 503 -31.52 5.29 37.91
CA VAL A 503 -32.80 5.55 38.59
C VAL A 503 -33.28 4.32 39.38
N ASP A 504 -33.10 3.11 38.85
CA ASP A 504 -33.45 1.87 39.54
C ASP A 504 -32.44 1.56 40.66
N ALA A 505 -31.16 1.94 40.52
CA ALA A 505 -30.19 1.93 41.63
C ALA A 505 -30.53 2.98 42.70
N LEU A 506 -30.89 4.21 42.33
CA LEU A 506 -31.35 5.25 43.26
C LEU A 506 -32.65 4.87 43.96
N ARG A 507 -33.54 4.10 43.32
CA ARG A 507 -34.70 3.47 43.97
C ARG A 507 -34.25 2.44 45.00
N GLN A 508 -33.30 1.58 44.66
CA GLN A 508 -32.78 0.58 45.59
C GLN A 508 -32.08 1.23 46.79
N GLU A 509 -31.34 2.34 46.59
CA GLU A 509 -30.80 3.16 47.67
C GLU A 509 -31.90 3.85 48.48
N LEU A 510 -32.97 4.37 47.85
CA LEU A 510 -34.10 4.99 48.54
C LEU A 510 -34.90 3.97 49.37
N ASP A 511 -35.10 2.75 48.86
CA ASP A 511 -35.70 1.63 49.59
C ASP A 511 -34.79 1.20 50.75
N GLN A 512 -33.46 1.19 50.56
CA GLN A 512 -32.50 0.90 51.63
C GLN A 512 -32.47 2.01 52.69
N VAL A 513 -32.59 3.29 52.31
CA VAL A 513 -32.76 4.43 53.22
C VAL A 513 -34.11 4.35 53.94
N THR A 514 -35.17 3.87 53.29
CA THR A 514 -36.49 3.65 53.90
C THR A 514 -36.47 2.46 54.87
N ALA A 515 -35.71 1.41 54.57
CA ALA A 515 -35.43 0.31 55.50
C ALA A 515 -34.56 0.75 56.70
N GLN A 516 -33.61 1.67 56.49
CA GLN A 516 -32.86 2.30 57.58
C GLN A 516 -33.74 3.26 58.41
N ALA A 517 -34.63 4.03 57.78
CA ALA A 517 -35.57 4.92 58.45
C ALA A 517 -36.55 4.13 59.32
N SER A 518 -37.16 3.06 58.80
CA SER A 518 -38.01 2.16 59.59
C SER A 518 -37.22 1.39 60.66
N SER A 519 -35.92 1.10 60.46
CA SER A 519 -35.04 0.60 61.53
C SER A 519 -34.78 1.66 62.62
N ILE A 520 -34.65 2.94 62.24
CA ILE A 520 -34.53 4.07 63.17
C ILE A 520 -35.86 4.31 63.91
N GLU A 521 -37.01 4.15 63.26
CA GLU A 521 -38.32 4.22 63.89
C GLU A 521 -38.57 3.03 64.82
N ALA A 522 -38.10 1.82 64.47
CA ALA A 522 -38.12 0.67 65.39
C ALA A 522 -37.20 0.90 66.61
N ARG A 523 -36.01 1.49 66.41
CA ARG A 523 -35.13 1.91 67.53
C ARG A 523 -35.78 3.02 68.35
N ARG A 524 -36.50 3.95 67.71
CA ARG A 524 -37.26 5.01 68.39
C ARG A 524 -38.41 4.43 69.21
N ALA A 525 -39.15 3.46 68.69
CA ALA A 525 -40.17 2.73 69.43
C ALA A 525 -39.57 1.96 70.63
N VAL A 526 -38.35 1.43 70.51
CA VAL A 526 -37.60 0.86 71.65
C VAL A 526 -37.17 1.94 72.65
N VAL A 527 -36.78 3.15 72.21
CA VAL A 527 -36.47 4.28 73.11
C VAL A 527 -37.73 4.81 73.78
N GLU A 528 -38.86 4.89 73.08
CA GLU A 528 -40.16 5.29 73.62
C GLU A 528 -40.72 4.20 74.57
N GLU A 529 -40.47 2.91 74.32
CA GLU A 529 -40.72 1.80 75.26
C GLU A 529 -39.81 1.87 76.50
N VAL A 530 -38.54 2.27 76.35
CA VAL A 530 -37.63 2.53 77.48
C VAL A 530 -38.07 3.77 78.27
N GLN A 531 -38.52 4.84 77.61
CA GLN A 531 -39.11 6.00 78.29
C GLN A 531 -40.43 5.65 78.97
N ARG A 532 -41.27 4.79 78.37
CA ARG A 532 -42.49 4.24 78.98
C ARG A 532 -42.15 3.43 80.22
N ARG A 533 -41.14 2.53 80.15
CA ARG A 533 -40.66 1.76 81.30
C ARG A 533 -39.98 2.61 82.38
N LEU A 534 -39.32 3.69 82.02
CA LEU A 534 -38.79 4.67 82.98
C LEU A 534 -39.92 5.48 83.63
N GLY A 535 -40.98 5.80 82.88
CA GLY A 535 -42.23 6.35 83.41
C GLY A 535 -42.94 5.37 84.35
N GLU A 536 -43.02 4.09 83.99
CA GLU A 536 -43.56 3.03 84.85
C GLU A 536 -42.67 2.74 86.06
N ALA A 537 -41.35 2.89 85.95
CA ALA A 537 -40.43 2.85 87.09
C ALA A 537 -40.60 4.08 87.99
N ALA A 538 -40.89 5.26 87.42
CA ALA A 538 -41.18 6.47 88.18
C ALA A 538 -42.55 6.41 88.87
N THR A 539 -43.59 5.85 88.24
CA THR A 539 -44.89 5.62 88.90
C THR A 539 -44.86 4.43 89.86
N LEU A 540 -44.01 3.42 89.65
CA LEU A 540 -43.69 2.42 90.67
C LEU A 540 -42.90 3.05 91.84
N GLY A 541 -42.03 4.03 91.57
CA GLY A 541 -41.33 4.82 92.58
C GLY A 541 -42.31 5.63 93.43
N ALA A 542 -43.15 6.46 92.79
CA ALA A 542 -44.24 7.17 93.43
C ALA A 542 -45.20 6.21 94.16
N GLY A 543 -45.48 5.04 93.59
CA GLY A 543 -46.28 3.99 94.22
C GLY A 543 -45.57 3.23 95.34
N ILE A 544 -44.24 3.31 95.47
CA ILE A 544 -43.48 2.85 96.65
C ILE A 544 -43.51 3.93 97.73
N GLU A 545 -43.38 5.20 97.34
CA GLU A 545 -43.46 6.35 98.25
C GLU A 545 -44.88 6.53 98.81
N GLU A 546 -45.92 6.32 98.01
CA GLU A 546 -47.31 6.32 98.46
C GLU A 546 -47.67 5.04 99.23
N ARG A 547 -47.02 3.90 98.96
CA ARG A 547 -47.11 2.73 99.87
C ARG A 547 -46.35 2.93 101.19
N SER A 548 -45.27 3.71 101.23
CA SER A 548 -44.60 4.04 102.50
C SER A 548 -45.43 5.04 103.31
N ARG A 549 -46.02 6.04 102.65
CA ARG A 549 -46.99 6.99 103.23
C ARG A 549 -48.24 6.27 103.73
N GLY A 550 -48.82 5.41 102.91
CA GLY A 550 -49.99 4.57 103.22
C GLY A 550 -49.71 3.47 104.25
N LEU A 551 -48.46 3.04 104.46
CA LEU A 551 -48.07 2.23 105.62
C LEU A 551 -48.03 3.06 106.91
N GLY A 552 -47.55 4.31 106.85
CA GLY A 552 -47.67 5.27 107.96
C GLY A 552 -49.12 5.56 108.33
N GLU A 553 -49.97 5.85 107.35
CA GLU A 553 -51.40 6.11 107.58
C GLU A 553 -52.17 4.86 108.01
N ARG A 554 -51.83 3.65 107.50
CA ARG A 554 -52.45 2.40 107.98
C ARG A 554 -52.00 2.00 109.39
N LEU A 555 -50.81 2.39 109.83
CA LEU A 555 -50.44 2.27 111.24
C LEU A 555 -51.37 3.14 112.10
N GLY A 556 -51.59 4.41 111.73
CA GLY A 556 -52.52 5.30 112.45
C GLY A 556 -54.01 4.94 112.32
N ILE A 557 -54.45 4.34 111.20
CA ILE A 557 -55.86 3.97 110.99
C ILE A 557 -56.20 2.60 111.62
N MET A 558 -55.24 1.68 111.78
CA MET A 558 -55.46 0.49 112.62
C MET A 558 -55.52 0.81 114.12
N GLU A 559 -55.03 1.97 114.57
CA GLU A 559 -55.34 2.50 115.92
C GLU A 559 -56.78 3.05 116.01
N GLY A 560 -57.47 3.31 114.89
CA GLY A 560 -58.78 3.97 114.86
C GLY A 560 -59.98 3.11 114.46
N GLN A 561 -59.88 2.26 113.43
CA GLN A 561 -61.05 1.57 112.84
C GLN A 561 -61.48 0.26 113.54
N LEU A 562 -61.19 0.14 114.83
CA LEU A 562 -61.67 -0.96 115.69
C LEU A 562 -63.16 -0.83 116.14
N GLY A 563 -64.04 -0.14 115.38
CA GLY A 563 -65.50 -0.10 115.69
C GLY A 563 -66.53 0.45 114.66
N THR A 564 -67.58 -0.37 114.35
CA THR A 564 -69.02 -0.08 113.95
C THR A 564 -69.55 -0.02 112.45
N ILE A 565 -70.80 -0.52 112.09
CA ILE A 565 -71.42 -0.86 110.70
C ILE A 565 -73.06 -0.98 110.57
N MET A 566 -73.88 -0.76 109.41
CA MET A 566 -75.28 -1.34 108.86
C MET A 566 -76.41 -0.58 107.85
N PRO A 567 -77.84 -0.77 107.67
CA PRO A 567 -78.71 -0.83 106.32
C PRO A 567 -80.34 -0.50 106.07
N ARG A 568 -81.02 -0.52 104.81
CA ARG A 568 -82.52 -0.85 104.29
C ARG A 568 -83.61 0.04 103.42
N LEU A 569 -84.87 -0.45 102.95
CA LEU A 569 -85.89 -0.05 101.79
C LEU A 569 -87.52 -0.29 101.98
N GLU A 570 -88.72 -0.24 101.18
CA GLU A 570 -89.39 -0.03 99.76
C GLU A 570 -91.06 0.00 99.60
N GLU A 571 -91.80 0.09 98.38
CA GLU A 571 -93.30 -0.25 97.86
C GLU A 571 -94.58 0.71 97.39
N VAL A 572 -95.63 0.33 96.49
CA VAL A 572 -96.78 1.16 95.75
C VAL A 572 -98.18 0.56 95.03
N GLY A 573 -99.45 1.18 94.97
CA GLY A 573 -100.50 1.26 93.78
C GLY A 573 -102.14 0.95 93.69
N ARG A 574 -103.01 1.59 92.76
CA ARG A 574 -104.38 1.24 91.96
C ARG A 574 -105.96 1.70 92.16
N ALA A 575 -106.88 1.62 91.09
CA ALA A 575 -108.47 1.58 90.89
C ALA A 575 -109.41 2.82 90.36
N GLY A 576 -110.74 2.92 89.85
CA GLY A 576 -112.05 2.19 89.39
C GLY A 576 -113.39 3.05 88.91
N SER A 577 -114.57 2.58 88.29
CA SER A 577 -115.84 3.39 87.77
C SER A 577 -117.28 2.72 87.27
N GLN A 578 -118.48 3.42 86.98
CA GLN A 578 -119.85 2.90 86.35
C GLN A 578 -121.15 3.84 85.94
N LEU A 579 -122.39 3.32 85.49
CA LEU A 579 -123.87 3.77 85.15
C LEU A 579 -124.44 4.05 83.68
N VAL A 580 -125.78 3.98 83.46
CA VAL A 580 -126.45 3.76 82.12
C VAL A 580 -127.58 4.75 81.68
N GLY A 581 -128.87 4.36 81.47
CA GLY A 581 -129.73 4.94 80.38
C GLY A 581 -131.28 5.08 80.52
N LEU A 582 -131.93 5.61 79.45
CA LEU A 582 -133.30 6.22 79.37
C LEU A 582 -134.04 5.80 78.05
N GLN A 583 -134.23 4.48 77.82
CA GLN A 583 -133.89 3.88 76.52
C GLN A 583 -135.03 3.30 75.63
N ALA A 584 -136.31 3.50 75.96
CA ALA A 584 -137.42 2.75 75.34
C ALA A 584 -138.18 3.49 74.21
N GLU A 585 -138.78 4.64 74.48
CA GLU A 585 -139.70 5.29 73.52
C GLU A 585 -138.99 6.11 72.43
N LEU A 586 -137.77 6.57 72.71
CA LEU A 586 -136.81 7.01 71.68
C LEU A 586 -136.71 5.98 70.55
N ARG A 587 -136.60 4.70 70.94
CA ARG A 587 -136.22 3.57 70.08
C ARG A 587 -137.15 3.38 68.88
N GLY A 588 -138.46 3.53 69.04
CA GLY A 588 -139.42 3.29 67.94
C GLY A 588 -139.47 4.39 66.87
N MET A 589 -139.16 5.64 67.26
CA MET A 589 -139.03 6.74 66.30
C MET A 589 -137.62 6.80 65.71
N ASP A 590 -136.61 6.49 66.53
CA ASP A 590 -135.22 6.28 66.14
C ASP A 590 -135.08 5.11 65.15
N GLU A 591 -135.82 4.00 65.29
CA GLU A 591 -135.81 2.88 64.33
C GLU A 591 -136.29 3.30 62.93
N ARG A 592 -137.40 4.06 62.84
CA ARG A 592 -137.89 4.56 61.54
C ARG A 592 -137.00 5.66 60.96
N MET A 593 -136.52 6.58 61.79
CA MET A 593 -135.62 7.63 61.33
C MET A 593 -134.27 7.02 60.93
N SER A 594 -133.75 6.04 61.67
CA SER A 594 -132.57 5.24 61.32
C SER A 594 -132.76 4.42 60.06
N GLN A 595 -133.97 3.96 59.71
CA GLN A 595 -134.20 3.22 58.46
C GLN A 595 -134.17 4.16 57.23
N VAL A 596 -134.69 5.38 57.37
CA VAL A 596 -134.53 6.45 56.35
C VAL A 596 -133.08 6.93 56.30
N GLN A 597 -132.46 7.19 57.47
CA GLN A 597 -131.05 7.56 57.60
C GLN A 597 -130.14 6.50 56.96
N ALA A 598 -130.40 5.21 57.16
CA ALA A 598 -129.61 4.11 56.59
C ALA A 598 -129.78 4.02 55.07
N THR A 599 -130.98 4.25 54.54
CA THR A 599 -131.18 4.25 53.08
C THR A 599 -130.57 5.49 52.42
N VAL A 600 -130.67 6.67 53.03
CA VAL A 600 -129.95 7.89 52.58
C VAL A 600 -128.43 7.69 52.68
N THR A 601 -127.91 7.21 53.81
CA THR A 601 -126.46 6.95 54.01
C THR A 601 -125.95 5.87 53.05
N ALA A 602 -126.77 4.87 52.69
CA ALA A 602 -126.42 3.88 51.68
C ALA A 602 -126.44 4.46 50.25
N VAL A 603 -127.32 5.41 49.95
CA VAL A 603 -127.30 6.16 48.68
C VAL A 603 -126.10 7.09 48.62
N GLU A 604 -125.82 7.86 49.67
CA GLU A 604 -124.59 8.67 49.78
C GLU A 604 -123.33 7.82 49.66
N GLY A 605 -123.28 6.66 50.34
CA GLY A 605 -122.17 5.72 50.25
C GLY A 605 -121.98 5.17 48.83
N ARG A 606 -123.07 4.96 48.09
CA ARG A 606 -123.01 4.60 46.66
C ARG A 606 -122.59 5.76 45.77
N VAL A 607 -123.02 6.99 46.04
CA VAL A 607 -122.57 8.20 45.32
C VAL A 607 -121.06 8.38 45.55
N LYS A 608 -120.60 8.39 46.80
CA LYS A 608 -119.17 8.45 47.18
C LYS A 608 -118.34 7.31 46.57
N HIS A 609 -118.92 6.12 46.38
CA HIS A 609 -118.26 5.02 45.68
C HIS A 609 -118.21 5.20 44.16
N VAL A 610 -119.21 5.83 43.55
CA VAL A 610 -119.20 6.20 42.12
C VAL A 610 -118.24 7.37 41.87
N GLU A 611 -118.18 8.36 42.76
CA GLU A 611 -117.20 9.44 42.74
C GLU A 611 -115.77 8.88 42.85
N ALA A 612 -115.50 8.02 43.84
CA ALA A 612 -114.20 7.34 43.99
C ALA A 612 -113.87 6.36 42.84
N LEU A 613 -114.86 5.89 42.08
CA LEU A 613 -114.64 5.14 40.83
C LEU A 613 -114.33 6.09 39.67
N GLY A 614 -114.95 7.27 39.61
CA GLY A 614 -114.64 8.34 38.67
C GLY A 614 -113.21 8.86 38.84
N GLU A 615 -112.82 9.21 40.07
CA GLU A 615 -111.44 9.60 40.43
C GLU A 615 -110.42 8.51 40.03
N ARG A 616 -110.75 7.23 40.26
CA ARG A 616 -109.92 6.11 39.83
C ARG A 616 -109.89 5.90 38.33
N MET A 617 -110.96 6.20 37.61
CA MET A 617 -110.99 6.17 36.15
C MET A 617 -110.15 7.30 35.56
N GLU A 618 -110.29 8.54 36.05
CA GLU A 618 -109.42 9.65 35.64
C GLU A 618 -107.94 9.37 35.93
N GLU A 619 -107.63 8.78 37.08
CA GLU A 619 -106.26 8.44 37.45
C GLU A 619 -105.70 7.28 36.61
N LEU A 620 -106.53 6.28 36.27
CA LEU A 620 -106.17 5.27 35.28
C LEU A 620 -105.93 5.88 33.89
N ASP A 621 -106.77 6.83 33.46
CA ASP A 621 -106.65 7.49 32.16
C ASP A 621 -105.38 8.34 32.09
N ARG A 622 -105.06 9.11 33.15
CA ARG A 622 -103.77 9.79 33.31
C ARG A 622 -102.59 8.81 33.25
N GLN A 623 -102.68 7.66 33.91
CA GLN A 623 -101.61 6.65 33.89
C GLN A 623 -101.48 5.96 32.52
N VAL A 624 -102.58 5.77 31.78
CA VAL A 624 -102.58 5.25 30.40
C VAL A 624 -101.97 6.28 29.45
N GLU A 625 -102.37 7.55 29.51
CA GLU A 625 -101.82 8.64 28.70
C GLU A 625 -100.33 8.85 28.98
N GLN A 626 -99.92 8.84 30.26
CA GLN A 626 -98.51 8.88 30.65
C GLN A 626 -97.73 7.69 30.06
N ARG A 627 -98.24 6.46 30.18
CA ARG A 627 -97.60 5.25 29.61
C ARG A 627 -97.55 5.31 28.08
N ALA A 628 -98.60 5.77 27.41
CA ALA A 628 -98.61 5.96 25.96
C ALA A 628 -97.56 6.98 25.52
N SER A 629 -97.43 8.11 26.23
CA SER A 629 -96.40 9.13 25.98
C SER A 629 -94.97 8.61 26.26
N ALA A 630 -94.81 7.67 27.20
CA ALA A 630 -93.53 7.06 27.52
C ALA A 630 -93.14 6.00 26.47
N VAL A 631 -94.09 5.17 26.03
CA VAL A 631 -93.90 4.20 24.94
C VAL A 631 -93.59 4.91 23.63
N ARG A 632 -94.28 6.01 23.30
CA ARG A 632 -94.00 6.79 22.08
C ARG A 632 -92.60 7.40 22.09
N ARG A 633 -92.17 7.98 23.23
CA ARG A 633 -90.78 8.44 23.40
C ARG A 633 -89.78 7.30 23.34
N ALA A 634 -90.11 6.13 23.89
CA ALA A 634 -89.25 4.94 23.82
C ALA A 634 -89.08 4.45 22.37
N SER A 635 -90.14 4.42 21.54
CA SER A 635 -90.00 4.12 20.11
C SER A 635 -89.18 5.18 19.39
N GLU A 636 -89.44 6.48 19.61
CA GLU A 636 -88.63 7.57 19.02
C GLU A 636 -87.14 7.48 19.41
N HIS A 637 -86.82 6.97 20.60
CA HIS A 637 -85.42 6.71 21.00
C HIS A 637 -84.86 5.45 20.37
N LEU A 638 -85.67 4.41 20.17
CA LEU A 638 -85.27 3.15 19.54
C LEU A 638 -85.05 3.33 18.02
N ASP A 639 -85.89 4.12 17.36
CA ASP A 639 -85.74 4.50 15.94
C ASP A 639 -84.47 5.34 15.72
N ARG A 640 -84.18 6.30 16.62
CA ARG A 640 -82.90 7.02 16.60
C ARG A 640 -81.70 6.10 16.86
N ALA A 641 -81.86 5.06 17.68
CA ALA A 641 -80.79 4.10 17.96
C ALA A 641 -80.57 3.06 16.84
N THR A 642 -81.61 2.70 16.07
CA THR A 642 -81.46 1.89 14.85
C THR A 642 -80.87 2.70 13.71
N GLN A 643 -81.27 3.96 13.55
CA GLN A 643 -80.71 4.87 12.55
C GLN A 643 -79.22 5.15 12.81
N LEU A 644 -78.84 5.51 14.05
CA LEU A 644 -77.43 5.64 14.44
C LEU A 644 -76.62 4.33 14.26
N ARG A 645 -77.26 3.16 14.35
CA ARG A 645 -76.63 1.87 14.04
C ARG A 645 -76.43 1.65 12.54
N GLN A 646 -77.35 2.12 11.70
CA GLN A 646 -77.19 2.10 10.24
C GLN A 646 -76.08 3.05 9.81
N ASP A 647 -76.06 4.27 10.33
CA ASP A 647 -75.01 5.26 10.08
C ASP A 647 -73.63 4.73 10.51
N ALA A 648 -73.54 4.10 11.69
CA ALA A 648 -72.30 3.50 12.19
C ALA A 648 -71.84 2.27 11.38
N ALA A 649 -72.78 1.44 10.88
CA ALA A 649 -72.45 0.32 10.00
C ALA A 649 -71.93 0.84 8.64
N GLN A 650 -72.61 1.84 8.04
CA GLN A 650 -72.19 2.44 6.79
C GLN A 650 -70.83 3.15 6.90
N ALA A 651 -70.54 3.76 8.06
CA ALA A 651 -69.21 4.31 8.35
C ALA A 651 -68.13 3.22 8.52
N ALA A 652 -68.48 2.07 9.09
CA ALA A 652 -67.58 0.92 9.19
C ALA A 652 -67.26 0.31 7.82
N ASP A 653 -68.28 0.14 6.95
CA ASP A 653 -68.09 -0.30 5.57
C ASP A 653 -67.17 0.66 4.78
N GLN A 654 -67.41 1.97 4.90
CA GLN A 654 -66.54 3.00 4.29
C GLN A 654 -65.10 2.93 4.81
N LEU A 655 -64.89 2.71 6.11
CA LEU A 655 -63.56 2.53 6.69
C LEU A 655 -62.91 1.24 6.17
N GLN A 656 -63.64 0.15 6.03
CA GLN A 656 -63.13 -1.12 5.51
C GLN A 656 -62.73 -1.02 4.04
N ASP A 657 -63.47 -0.28 3.21
CA ASP A 657 -63.09 -0.01 1.83
C ASP A 657 -61.90 0.95 1.72
N ARG A 658 -61.77 1.94 2.61
CA ARG A 658 -60.54 2.76 2.71
C ARG A 658 -59.33 1.94 3.17
N VAL A 659 -59.49 0.97 4.05
CA VAL A 659 -58.41 0.03 4.42
C VAL A 659 -57.97 -0.78 3.20
N ARG A 660 -58.91 -1.33 2.42
CA ARG A 660 -58.61 -2.06 1.16
C ARG A 660 -57.90 -1.18 0.12
N GLU A 661 -58.31 0.08 -0.04
CA GLU A 661 -57.61 1.03 -0.91
C GLU A 661 -56.17 1.29 -0.44
N LEU A 662 -55.96 1.44 0.87
CA LEU A 662 -54.64 1.66 1.47
C LEU A 662 -53.75 0.41 1.38
N GLU A 663 -54.29 -0.79 1.61
CA GLU A 663 -53.59 -2.07 1.38
C GLU A 663 -53.18 -2.20 -0.09
N GLY A 664 -54.09 -1.92 -1.03
CA GLY A 664 -53.80 -1.91 -2.46
C GLY A 664 -52.84 -0.79 -2.89
N ALA A 665 -52.75 0.32 -2.15
CA ALA A 665 -51.74 1.36 -2.39
C ALA A 665 -50.36 0.97 -1.82
N LEU A 666 -50.32 0.35 -0.64
CA LEU A 666 -49.11 -0.16 0.00
C LEU A 666 -48.49 -1.32 -0.79
N ALA A 667 -49.31 -2.23 -1.34
CA ALA A 667 -48.83 -3.29 -2.24
C ALA A 667 -48.10 -2.70 -3.46
N ARG A 668 -48.72 -1.75 -4.17
CA ARG A 668 -48.13 -1.05 -5.33
C ARG A 668 -46.92 -0.17 -4.96
N ALA A 669 -46.85 0.32 -3.73
CA ALA A 669 -45.66 1.00 -3.23
C ALA A 669 -44.51 0.01 -2.93
N GLY A 670 -44.82 -1.18 -2.42
CA GLY A 670 -43.87 -2.28 -2.22
C GLY A 670 -43.32 -2.85 -3.53
N GLU A 671 -44.18 -3.04 -4.55
CA GLU A 671 -43.77 -3.41 -5.91
C GLU A 671 -42.76 -2.41 -6.47
N ARG A 672 -43.08 -1.11 -6.44
CA ARG A 672 -42.17 -0.04 -6.88
C ARG A 672 -40.88 0.05 -6.06
N ALA A 673 -40.93 -0.24 -4.76
CA ALA A 673 -39.72 -0.31 -3.94
C ALA A 673 -38.83 -1.49 -4.35
N GLY A 674 -39.42 -2.62 -4.74
CA GLY A 674 -38.71 -3.75 -5.34
C GLY A 674 -38.11 -3.44 -6.72
N GLU A 675 -38.83 -2.70 -7.57
CA GLU A 675 -38.30 -2.19 -8.85
C GLU A 675 -37.08 -1.28 -8.63
N VAL A 676 -37.14 -0.37 -7.64
CA VAL A 676 -36.04 0.54 -7.30
C VAL A 676 -34.85 -0.22 -6.69
N ASP A 677 -35.07 -1.21 -5.83
CA ASP A 677 -34.02 -2.10 -5.29
C ASP A 677 -33.34 -2.94 -6.39
N ALA A 678 -34.11 -3.45 -7.36
CA ALA A 678 -33.57 -4.14 -8.53
C ALA A 678 -32.74 -3.21 -9.43
N LEU A 679 -33.19 -1.96 -9.65
CA LEU A 679 -32.45 -0.94 -10.38
C LEU A 679 -31.17 -0.53 -9.65
N ALA A 680 -31.21 -0.37 -8.32
CA ALA A 680 -30.03 -0.07 -7.50
C ALA A 680 -28.98 -1.18 -7.61
N LYS A 681 -29.38 -2.45 -7.48
CA LYS A 681 -28.50 -3.62 -7.68
C LYS A 681 -27.96 -3.69 -9.11
N GLY A 682 -28.76 -3.29 -10.10
CA GLY A 682 -28.30 -3.15 -11.48
C GLY A 682 -27.22 -2.07 -11.66
N LEU A 683 -27.36 -0.93 -10.98
CA LEU A 683 -26.37 0.15 -10.97
C LEU A 683 -25.10 -0.25 -10.21
N ASP A 684 -25.18 -0.92 -9.07
CA ASP A 684 -24.01 -1.45 -8.36
C ASP A 684 -23.26 -2.49 -9.22
N GLY A 685 -24.01 -3.32 -9.96
CA GLY A 685 -23.45 -4.22 -10.98
C GLY A 685 -22.73 -3.48 -12.13
N GLN A 686 -23.24 -2.33 -12.56
CA GLN A 686 -22.55 -1.48 -13.55
C GLN A 686 -21.33 -0.77 -12.96
N VAL A 687 -21.39 -0.30 -11.72
CA VAL A 687 -20.25 0.34 -11.02
C VAL A 687 -19.10 -0.65 -10.84
N THR A 688 -19.38 -1.89 -10.46
CA THR A 688 -18.36 -2.95 -10.34
C THR A 688 -17.78 -3.40 -11.69
N MET A 689 -18.57 -3.40 -12.76
CA MET A 689 -18.02 -3.55 -14.12
C MET A 689 -17.12 -2.38 -14.52
N LEU A 690 -17.51 -1.14 -14.19
CA LEU A 690 -16.74 0.07 -14.51
C LEU A 690 -15.45 0.16 -13.70
N SER A 691 -15.42 -0.25 -12.42
CA SER A 691 -14.18 -0.35 -11.65
C SER A 691 -13.24 -1.39 -12.26
N GLY A 692 -13.75 -2.56 -12.66
CA GLY A 692 -12.96 -3.57 -13.38
C GLY A 692 -12.38 -3.07 -14.72
N VAL A 693 -13.06 -2.14 -15.41
CA VAL A 693 -12.51 -1.44 -16.59
C VAL A 693 -11.45 -0.41 -16.20
N GLN A 694 -11.63 0.32 -15.09
CA GLN A 694 -10.64 1.25 -14.57
C GLN A 694 -9.35 0.54 -14.11
N ASP A 695 -9.46 -0.61 -13.45
CA ASP A 695 -8.32 -1.44 -13.02
C ASP A 695 -7.57 -2.01 -14.24
N ARG A 696 -8.29 -2.42 -15.29
CA ARG A 696 -7.70 -2.79 -16.58
C ARG A 696 -6.94 -1.63 -17.22
N LEU A 697 -7.49 -0.40 -17.20
CA LEU A 697 -6.81 0.78 -17.72
C LEU A 697 -5.54 1.11 -16.91
N ALA A 698 -5.59 1.06 -15.57
CA ALA A 698 -4.42 1.26 -14.71
C ALA A 698 -3.33 0.19 -14.96
N ALA A 699 -3.71 -1.06 -15.23
CA ALA A 699 -2.79 -2.12 -15.62
C ALA A 699 -2.18 -1.87 -17.03
N PHE A 700 -2.95 -1.33 -17.98
CA PHE A 700 -2.41 -0.90 -19.28
C PHE A 700 -1.47 0.30 -19.16
N GLU A 701 -1.77 1.29 -18.32
CA GLU A 701 -0.87 2.43 -18.05
C GLU A 701 0.43 1.97 -17.37
N THR A 702 0.35 1.03 -16.43
CA THR A 702 1.52 0.39 -15.80
C THR A 702 2.39 -0.27 -16.86
N ARG A 703 1.81 -1.12 -17.72
CA ARG A 703 2.52 -1.76 -18.85
C ARG A 703 3.11 -0.74 -19.82
N LEU A 704 2.41 0.35 -20.13
CA LEU A 704 2.96 1.42 -20.98
C LEU A 704 4.14 2.15 -20.32
N SER A 705 4.21 2.21 -18.98
CA SER A 705 5.40 2.72 -18.28
C SER A 705 6.57 1.73 -18.33
N GLU A 706 6.31 0.43 -18.18
CA GLU A 706 7.30 -0.65 -18.31
C GLU A 706 7.89 -0.69 -19.73
N TRP A 707 7.05 -0.60 -20.76
CA TRP A 707 7.48 -0.55 -22.16
C TRP A 707 8.33 0.68 -22.48
N ARG A 708 8.00 1.87 -21.94
CA ARG A 708 8.86 3.06 -22.06
C ARG A 708 10.19 2.89 -21.32
N GLY A 709 10.20 2.19 -20.18
CA GLY A 709 11.42 1.83 -19.48
C GLY A 709 12.31 0.88 -20.30
N ALA A 710 11.71 -0.13 -20.95
CA ALA A 710 12.40 -1.03 -21.86
C ALA A 710 12.92 -0.31 -23.12
N GLU A 711 12.14 0.60 -23.70
CA GLU A 711 12.54 1.46 -24.83
C GLU A 711 13.76 2.32 -24.47
N GLN A 712 13.77 2.95 -23.29
CA GLN A 712 14.93 3.71 -22.78
C GLN A 712 16.16 2.81 -22.53
N GLN A 713 15.97 1.60 -22.01
CA GLN A 713 17.06 0.63 -21.83
C GLN A 713 17.65 0.16 -23.17
N VAL A 714 16.80 -0.08 -24.18
CA VAL A 714 17.25 -0.43 -25.54
C VAL A 714 17.97 0.74 -26.21
N ALA A 715 17.45 1.96 -26.10
CA ALA A 715 18.12 3.16 -26.59
C ALA A 715 19.52 3.32 -25.96
N HIS A 716 19.63 3.19 -24.64
CA HIS A 716 20.92 3.29 -23.95
C HIS A 716 21.86 2.11 -24.28
N ALA A 717 21.34 0.91 -24.50
CA ALA A 717 22.13 -0.23 -24.98
C ALA A 717 22.68 -0.01 -26.41
N LEU A 718 21.90 0.68 -27.28
CA LEU A 718 22.35 1.09 -28.61
C LEU A 718 23.41 2.20 -28.54
N GLU A 719 23.24 3.21 -27.68
CA GLU A 719 24.30 4.22 -27.41
C GLU A 719 25.60 3.56 -26.93
N GLN A 720 25.52 2.61 -26.00
CA GLN A 720 26.68 1.84 -25.54
C GLN A 720 27.29 0.98 -26.65
N ALA A 721 26.48 0.41 -27.55
CA ALA A 721 26.95 -0.35 -28.69
C ALA A 721 27.67 0.55 -29.72
N GLU A 722 27.15 1.74 -29.99
CA GLU A 722 27.79 2.73 -30.87
C GLU A 722 29.09 3.26 -30.25
N ALA A 723 29.12 3.55 -28.96
CA ALA A 723 30.35 3.92 -28.24
C ALA A 723 31.41 2.81 -28.29
N ARG A 724 31.00 1.53 -28.18
CA ARG A 724 31.90 0.37 -28.38
C ARG A 724 32.35 0.25 -29.84
N GLN A 725 31.49 0.50 -30.80
CA GLN A 725 31.83 0.50 -32.23
C GLN A 725 32.87 1.58 -32.56
N ALA A 726 32.74 2.78 -31.97
CA ALA A 726 33.71 3.87 -32.06
C ALA A 726 35.04 3.56 -31.34
N ALA A 727 35.00 2.91 -30.18
CA ALA A 727 36.20 2.42 -29.51
C ALA A 727 36.91 1.34 -30.35
N ILE A 728 36.16 0.42 -30.96
CA ILE A 728 36.71 -0.63 -31.85
C ILE A 728 37.31 -0.02 -33.11
N SER A 729 36.69 0.97 -33.74
CA SER A 729 37.25 1.63 -34.93
C SER A 729 38.51 2.45 -34.59
N THR A 730 38.56 3.06 -33.40
CA THR A 730 39.76 3.72 -32.86
C THR A 730 40.88 2.72 -32.63
N LEU A 731 40.61 1.60 -31.94
CA LEU A 731 41.57 0.51 -31.74
C LEU A 731 42.03 -0.12 -33.06
N GLN A 732 41.17 -0.24 -34.07
CA GLN A 732 41.57 -0.68 -35.41
C GLN A 732 42.49 0.32 -36.11
N ALA A 733 42.29 1.63 -35.92
CA ALA A 733 43.19 2.66 -36.41
C ALA A 733 44.54 2.63 -35.67
N GLU A 734 44.54 2.48 -34.35
CA GLU A 734 45.75 2.31 -33.54
C GLU A 734 46.52 1.05 -33.92
N ILE A 735 45.85 -0.09 -34.12
CA ILE A 735 46.47 -1.33 -34.59
C ILE A 735 47.09 -1.15 -35.98
N ARG A 736 46.43 -0.45 -36.91
CA ARG A 736 47.02 -0.10 -38.23
C ARG A 736 48.21 0.84 -38.10
N ASN A 737 48.18 1.80 -37.17
CA ASN A 737 49.32 2.66 -36.87
C ASN A 737 50.49 1.88 -36.26
N LEU A 738 50.21 0.91 -35.37
CA LEU A 738 51.21 0.00 -34.82
C LEU A 738 51.80 -0.92 -35.89
N TYR A 739 51.01 -1.43 -36.83
CA TYR A 739 51.53 -2.21 -37.97
C TYR A 739 52.41 -1.35 -38.88
N THR A 740 51.98 -0.15 -39.29
CA THR A 740 52.83 0.73 -40.12
C THR A 740 54.06 1.24 -39.37
N MET A 741 54.01 1.37 -38.05
CA MET A 741 55.19 1.65 -37.21
C MET A 741 56.10 0.42 -37.07
N ALA A 742 55.56 -0.80 -37.02
CA ALA A 742 56.33 -2.04 -37.05
C ALA A 742 57.00 -2.26 -38.41
N GLU A 743 56.31 -1.96 -39.52
CA GLU A 743 56.88 -1.97 -40.88
C GLU A 743 57.98 -0.92 -41.03
N ARG A 744 57.77 0.30 -40.53
CA ARG A 744 58.80 1.35 -40.49
C ARG A 744 60.00 0.94 -39.66
N THR A 745 59.82 0.50 -38.42
CA THR A 745 60.94 0.03 -37.57
C THR A 745 61.62 -1.22 -38.13
N GLN A 746 60.93 -2.08 -38.87
CA GLN A 746 61.54 -3.17 -39.63
C GLN A 746 62.35 -2.65 -40.83
N ALA A 747 61.86 -1.64 -41.56
CA ALA A 747 62.59 -0.99 -42.64
C ALA A 747 63.82 -0.23 -42.12
N ASP A 748 63.69 0.52 -41.03
CA ASP A 748 64.77 1.21 -40.33
C ASP A 748 65.80 0.20 -39.80
N ALA A 749 65.37 -0.92 -39.22
CA ALA A 749 66.26 -2.01 -38.81
C ALA A 749 67.00 -2.64 -40.00
N ARG A 750 66.34 -2.81 -41.17
CA ARG A 750 67.01 -3.24 -42.40
C ARG A 750 68.02 -2.20 -42.88
N VAL A 751 67.68 -0.91 -42.86
CA VAL A 751 68.60 0.19 -43.21
C VAL A 751 69.79 0.26 -42.25
N ILE A 752 69.60 -0.05 -40.96
CA ILE A 752 70.67 -0.16 -39.96
C ILE A 752 71.57 -1.36 -40.25
N VAL A 753 71.01 -2.53 -40.61
CA VAL A 753 71.78 -3.73 -41.01
C VAL A 753 72.48 -3.53 -42.36
N GLU A 754 71.88 -2.80 -43.31
CA GLU A 754 72.53 -2.37 -44.56
C GLU A 754 73.57 -1.26 -44.35
N ALA A 755 73.47 -0.53 -43.24
CA ALA A 755 74.49 0.41 -42.78
C ALA A 755 75.60 -0.26 -41.96
N GLU A 756 75.41 -1.46 -41.40
CA GLU A 756 76.46 -2.22 -40.70
C GLU A 756 77.72 -2.49 -41.56
N PRO A 757 77.64 -2.92 -42.84
CA PRO A 757 78.82 -3.00 -43.71
C PRO A 757 79.43 -1.62 -44.00
N ARG A 758 78.64 -0.55 -44.01
CA ARG A 758 79.14 0.83 -44.17
C ARG A 758 79.80 1.35 -42.90
N LEU A 759 79.33 0.94 -41.71
CA LEU A 759 79.89 1.28 -40.41
C LEU A 759 81.16 0.47 -40.13
N SER A 760 81.23 -0.79 -40.54
CA SER A 760 82.47 -1.57 -40.49
C SER A 760 83.49 -1.11 -41.54
N GLN A 761 83.06 -0.64 -42.72
CA GLN A 761 83.92 0.06 -43.68
C GLN A 761 84.42 1.41 -43.11
N ALA A 762 83.53 2.23 -42.54
CA ALA A 762 83.92 3.49 -41.89
C ALA A 762 84.81 3.26 -40.66
N ARG A 763 84.59 2.18 -39.91
CA ARG A 763 85.41 1.77 -38.77
C ARG A 763 86.78 1.27 -39.21
N SER A 764 86.90 0.44 -40.25
CA SER A 764 88.20 0.03 -40.78
C SER A 764 88.94 1.20 -41.46
N GLN A 765 88.22 2.16 -42.05
CA GLN A 765 88.79 3.45 -42.47
C GLN A 765 89.25 4.29 -41.27
N LEU A 766 88.51 4.33 -40.17
CA LEU A 766 88.91 5.01 -38.92
C LEU A 766 90.08 4.29 -38.25
N GLU A 767 90.14 2.97 -38.23
CA GLU A 767 91.27 2.19 -37.72
C GLU A 767 92.50 2.37 -38.63
N THR A 768 92.32 2.51 -39.95
CA THR A 768 93.39 2.92 -40.89
C THR A 768 93.83 4.37 -40.66
N LEU A 769 92.90 5.28 -40.36
CA LEU A 769 93.21 6.68 -40.05
C LEU A 769 93.89 6.80 -38.68
N MET A 770 93.48 6.05 -37.67
CA MET A 770 94.12 5.97 -36.35
C MET A 770 95.50 5.33 -36.45
N ALA A 771 95.69 4.28 -37.27
CA ALA A 771 97.01 3.73 -37.57
C ALA A 771 97.91 4.79 -38.21
N ARG A 772 97.43 5.50 -39.25
CA ARG A 772 98.16 6.63 -39.86
C ARG A 772 98.37 7.80 -38.91
N MET A 773 97.47 8.03 -37.96
CA MET A 773 97.61 9.07 -36.94
C MET A 773 98.63 8.63 -35.89
N HIS A 774 98.74 7.34 -35.58
CA HIS A 774 99.75 6.78 -34.69
C HIS A 774 101.13 6.70 -35.35
N ASP A 775 101.20 6.40 -36.64
CA ASP A 775 102.39 6.62 -37.48
C ASP A 775 102.77 8.12 -37.48
N GLY A 776 101.77 9.00 -37.58
CA GLY A 776 101.91 10.44 -37.47
C GLY A 776 102.39 10.92 -36.09
N GLU A 777 101.92 10.31 -35.01
CA GLU A 777 102.40 10.50 -33.64
C GLU A 777 103.82 9.96 -33.47
N GLY A 778 104.15 8.84 -34.13
CA GLY A 778 105.51 8.32 -34.24
C GLY A 778 106.45 9.27 -34.98
N LEU A 779 105.97 9.90 -36.06
CA LEU A 779 106.68 10.96 -36.78
C LEU A 779 106.80 12.25 -35.96
N LEU A 780 105.76 12.66 -35.23
CA LEU A 780 105.80 13.79 -34.31
C LEU A 780 106.69 13.52 -33.09
N ARG A 781 106.75 12.27 -32.61
CA ARG A 781 107.62 11.84 -31.53
C ARG A 781 109.07 11.74 -31.98
N THR A 782 109.36 11.21 -33.17
CA THR A 782 110.72 11.22 -33.74
C THR A 782 111.14 12.62 -34.17
N LEU A 783 110.22 13.51 -34.54
CA LEU A 783 110.48 14.95 -34.67
C LEU A 783 110.71 15.61 -33.31
N GLY A 784 110.01 15.21 -32.24
CA GLY A 784 110.25 15.65 -30.88
C GLY A 784 111.59 15.16 -30.31
N GLU A 785 111.99 13.94 -30.65
CA GLU A 785 113.29 13.36 -30.32
C GLU A 785 114.41 14.02 -31.15
N ARG A 786 114.19 14.29 -32.45
CA ARG A 786 115.06 15.16 -33.27
C ARG A 786 115.14 16.59 -32.74
N ARG A 787 114.04 17.16 -32.24
CA ARG A 787 114.02 18.49 -31.60
C ARG A 787 114.74 18.51 -30.25
N ARG A 788 114.73 17.39 -29.51
CA ARG A 788 115.57 17.19 -28.32
C ARG A 788 117.03 16.93 -28.67
N GLN A 789 117.33 16.30 -29.81
CA GLN A 789 118.69 16.16 -30.33
C GLN A 789 119.23 17.49 -30.84
N LEU A 790 118.41 18.30 -31.53
CA LEU A 790 118.71 19.68 -31.90
C LEU A 790 118.87 20.55 -30.66
N GLY A 791 117.96 20.50 -29.68
CA GLY A 791 118.10 21.23 -28.41
C GLY A 791 119.39 20.87 -27.67
N ARG A 792 119.81 19.60 -27.69
CA ARG A 792 121.12 19.17 -27.15
C ARG A 792 122.31 19.56 -28.03
N ALA A 793 122.10 19.79 -29.33
CA ALA A 793 123.11 20.35 -30.22
C ALA A 793 123.23 21.88 -30.03
N GLU A 794 122.11 22.56 -29.77
CA GLU A 794 122.01 23.98 -29.41
C GLU A 794 122.60 24.22 -28.02
N GLU A 795 122.35 23.36 -27.02
CA GLU A 795 123.06 23.37 -25.73
C GLU A 795 124.56 23.13 -25.90
N ARG A 796 124.96 22.21 -26.79
CA ARG A 796 126.39 21.98 -27.11
C ARG A 796 127.02 23.12 -27.90
N LEU A 797 126.26 23.84 -28.73
CA LEU A 797 126.71 25.03 -29.43
C LEU A 797 126.79 26.23 -28.48
N ALA A 798 125.86 26.38 -27.53
CA ALA A 798 125.96 27.36 -26.45
C ALA A 798 127.11 27.04 -25.48
N GLN A 799 127.37 25.77 -25.20
CA GLN A 799 128.59 25.34 -24.50
C GLN A 799 129.85 25.60 -25.33
N ALA A 800 129.81 25.41 -26.65
CA ALA A 800 130.92 25.75 -27.53
C ALA A 800 131.14 27.28 -27.61
N ASP A 801 130.09 28.10 -27.63
CA ASP A 801 130.18 29.56 -27.63
C ASP A 801 130.64 30.11 -26.28
N THR A 802 130.24 29.50 -25.15
CA THR A 802 130.83 29.83 -23.84
C THR A 802 132.29 29.39 -23.76
N LEU A 803 132.66 28.21 -24.27
CA LEU A 803 134.07 27.80 -24.37
C LEU A 803 134.88 28.66 -25.35
N LEU A 804 134.28 29.17 -26.43
CA LEU A 804 134.91 30.13 -27.34
C LEU A 804 135.02 31.52 -26.70
N SER A 805 134.06 31.92 -25.86
CA SER A 805 134.13 33.12 -25.02
C SER A 805 135.24 32.98 -23.97
N ASP A 806 135.37 31.83 -23.31
CA ASP A 806 136.40 31.56 -22.32
C ASP A 806 137.79 31.40 -22.97
N VAL A 807 137.88 30.82 -24.18
CA VAL A 807 139.11 30.81 -24.99
C VAL A 807 139.45 32.21 -25.49
N ARG A 808 138.47 33.05 -25.80
CA ARG A 808 138.68 34.45 -26.20
C ARG A 808 139.13 35.31 -25.02
N ALA A 809 138.50 35.18 -23.86
CA ALA A 809 138.95 35.79 -22.61
C ALA A 809 140.34 35.27 -22.21
N GLY A 810 140.59 33.97 -22.40
CA GLY A 810 141.91 33.35 -22.22
C GLY A 810 142.96 33.88 -23.21
N LEU A 811 142.59 34.20 -24.45
CA LEU A 811 143.45 34.85 -25.44
C LEU A 811 143.67 36.33 -25.12
N GLU A 812 142.68 37.04 -24.59
CA GLU A 812 142.84 38.42 -24.10
C GLU A 812 143.73 38.46 -22.84
N VAL A 813 143.62 37.48 -21.94
CA VAL A 813 144.54 37.27 -20.82
C VAL A 813 145.93 36.86 -21.31
N LEU A 814 146.07 36.01 -22.32
CA LEU A 814 147.36 35.66 -22.93
C LEU A 814 147.99 36.83 -23.69
N LEU A 815 147.19 37.74 -24.27
CA LEU A 815 147.68 38.98 -24.87
C LEU A 815 148.12 40.00 -23.80
N ALA A 816 147.40 40.08 -22.68
CA ALA A 816 147.83 40.86 -21.52
C ALA A 816 149.12 40.30 -20.88
N GLN A 817 149.21 38.97 -20.72
CA GLN A 817 150.42 38.28 -20.28
C GLN A 817 151.56 38.41 -21.29
N LYS A 818 151.27 38.42 -22.60
CA LYS A 818 152.27 38.72 -23.62
C LYS A 818 152.78 40.14 -23.50
N ALA A 819 151.91 41.14 -23.35
CA ALA A 819 152.33 42.53 -23.12
C ALA A 819 153.15 42.67 -21.82
N GLN A 820 152.82 41.89 -20.79
CA GLN A 820 153.59 41.83 -19.54
C GLN A 820 154.96 41.14 -19.74
N VAL A 821 155.06 40.10 -20.57
CA VAL A 821 156.31 39.45 -20.96
C VAL A 821 157.16 40.33 -21.88
N ASP A 822 156.55 41.06 -22.81
CA ASP A 822 157.23 42.04 -23.66
C ASP A 822 157.78 43.20 -22.78
N HIS A 823 157.05 43.64 -21.76
CA HIS A 823 157.54 44.60 -20.77
C HIS A 823 158.66 44.03 -19.88
N PHE A 824 158.59 42.76 -19.47
CA PHE A 824 159.70 42.09 -18.77
C PHE A 824 160.92 41.89 -19.68
N LEU A 825 160.74 41.75 -21.00
CA LEU A 825 161.84 41.72 -21.98
C LEU A 825 162.49 43.10 -22.14
N GLU A 826 161.72 44.19 -22.15
CA GLU A 826 162.27 45.54 -22.08
C GLU A 826 163.07 45.75 -20.79
N GLN A 827 162.52 45.40 -19.62
CA GLN A 827 163.22 45.49 -18.33
C GLN A 827 164.49 44.62 -18.29
N ALA A 828 164.45 43.40 -18.84
CA ALA A 828 165.61 42.53 -18.97
C ALA A 828 166.67 43.11 -19.93
N SER A 829 166.25 43.80 -20.99
CA SER A 829 167.18 44.48 -21.90
C SER A 829 167.88 45.67 -21.23
N ALA A 830 167.17 46.44 -20.38
CA ALA A 830 167.74 47.52 -19.59
C ALA A 830 168.75 47.01 -18.56
N LEU A 831 168.39 45.97 -17.80
CA LEU A 831 169.32 45.26 -16.90
C LEU A 831 170.54 44.70 -17.65
N GLY A 832 170.37 44.22 -18.88
CA GLY A 832 171.46 43.75 -19.74
C GLY A 832 172.47 44.84 -20.15
N VAL A 833 172.07 46.12 -20.12
CA VAL A 833 172.97 47.27 -20.31
C VAL A 833 173.70 47.62 -19.02
N GLU A 834 173.00 47.66 -17.88
CA GLU A 834 173.63 47.94 -16.58
C GLU A 834 174.64 46.85 -16.17
N VAL A 835 174.33 45.57 -16.39
CA VAL A 835 175.26 44.46 -16.13
C VAL A 835 176.55 44.61 -16.93
N LYS A 836 176.50 45.03 -18.20
CA LYS A 836 177.71 45.28 -19.00
C LYS A 836 178.52 46.48 -18.49
N HIS A 837 177.87 47.48 -17.89
CA HIS A 837 178.54 48.60 -17.24
C HIS A 837 179.23 48.17 -15.93
N ALA A 838 178.60 47.26 -15.17
CA ALA A 838 179.19 46.61 -14.00
C ALA A 838 180.37 45.67 -14.36
N GLU A 839 180.29 44.93 -15.45
CA GLU A 839 181.39 44.07 -15.92
C GLU A 839 182.61 44.87 -16.39
N ALA A 840 182.40 45.99 -17.11
CA ALA A 840 183.48 46.87 -17.53
C ALA A 840 184.25 47.48 -16.33
N THR A 841 183.52 47.94 -15.31
CA THR A 841 184.13 48.48 -14.08
C THR A 841 184.79 47.39 -13.23
N LEU A 842 184.21 46.19 -13.15
CA LEU A 842 184.85 45.02 -12.52
C LEU A 842 186.09 44.51 -13.28
N SER A 843 186.21 44.75 -14.59
CA SER A 843 187.44 44.45 -15.33
C SER A 843 188.56 45.42 -14.94
N ALA A 844 188.29 46.73 -14.93
CA ALA A 844 189.26 47.75 -14.52
C ALA A 844 189.84 47.48 -13.12
N LEU A 845 188.96 47.20 -12.14
CA LEU A 845 189.36 46.87 -10.75
C LEU A 845 190.12 45.53 -10.63
N ARG A 846 190.03 44.63 -11.60
CA ARG A 846 190.79 43.36 -11.61
C ARG A 846 192.20 43.54 -12.18
N ASP A 847 192.37 44.36 -13.21
CA ASP A 847 193.70 44.65 -13.76
C ASP A 847 194.50 45.60 -12.86
N GLU A 848 193.84 46.50 -12.14
CA GLU A 848 194.46 47.30 -11.07
C GLU A 848 194.99 46.42 -9.92
N ARG A 849 194.24 45.40 -9.50
CA ARG A 849 194.73 44.39 -8.52
C ARG A 849 195.92 43.58 -9.05
N ARG A 850 195.90 43.18 -10.32
CA ARG A 850 197.03 42.48 -10.98
C ARG A 850 198.30 43.34 -11.08
N LEU A 851 198.18 44.66 -11.07
CA LEU A 851 199.32 45.58 -10.94
C LEU A 851 199.84 45.58 -9.49
N SER A 852 198.93 45.69 -8.52
CA SER A 852 199.23 45.71 -7.09
C SER A 852 199.96 44.44 -6.60
N ASP A 853 199.54 43.26 -7.05
CA ASP A 853 200.17 41.99 -6.66
C ASP A 853 201.57 41.80 -7.30
N ARG A 854 201.82 42.39 -8.48
CA ARG A 854 203.13 42.38 -9.15
C ARG A 854 204.15 43.28 -8.44
N ILE A 855 203.68 44.38 -7.84
CA ILE A 855 204.47 45.24 -6.94
C ILE A 855 204.72 44.53 -5.60
N ARG A 856 203.73 43.79 -5.06
CA ARG A 856 203.90 43.04 -3.81
C ARG A 856 204.88 41.87 -3.92
N GLY A 857 204.94 41.21 -5.08
CA GLY A 857 205.93 40.16 -5.37
C GLY A 857 207.37 40.70 -5.39
N SER A 858 207.60 41.79 -6.12
CA SER A 858 208.95 42.39 -6.24
C SER A 858 209.47 43.02 -4.94
N LEU A 859 208.58 43.46 -4.03
CA LEU A 859 208.98 43.85 -2.67
C LEU A 859 209.40 42.65 -1.79
N ALA A 860 208.78 41.47 -1.98
CA ALA A 860 209.09 40.28 -1.19
C ALA A 860 210.45 39.66 -1.55
N GLU A 861 210.89 39.78 -2.81
CA GLU A 861 212.24 39.36 -3.24
C GLU A 861 213.35 40.26 -2.67
N LEU A 862 213.06 41.53 -2.36
CA LEU A 862 213.99 42.44 -1.69
C LEU A 862 214.12 42.13 -0.19
N GLN A 863 213.01 41.86 0.51
CA GLN A 863 213.02 41.69 1.98
C GLN A 863 213.47 40.30 2.49
N ARG A 864 213.71 39.32 1.62
CA ARG A 864 214.35 38.04 2.00
C ARG A 864 215.85 37.96 1.71
N ARG A 865 216.45 39.04 1.19
CA ARG A 865 217.88 39.08 0.85
C ARG A 865 218.78 39.68 1.94
N ASP A 866 218.18 40.22 2.99
CA ASP A 866 218.83 41.07 4.01
C ASP A 866 218.84 40.48 5.45
N ALA A 867 218.50 39.20 5.63
CA ALA A 867 218.30 38.63 6.98
C ALA A 867 218.91 37.23 7.25
N THR A 868 219.71 36.66 6.35
CA THR A 868 220.60 35.52 6.66
C THR A 868 221.87 35.52 5.77
N VAL A 869 222.65 36.61 5.82
CA VAL A 869 224.09 36.57 5.51
C VAL A 869 224.90 37.16 6.67
N GLU A 870 224.59 36.70 7.89
CA GLU A 870 225.63 36.51 8.92
C GLU A 870 226.27 35.11 8.73
N SER A 871 226.74 34.85 7.52
CA SER A 871 227.63 33.75 7.16
C SER A 871 228.08 33.93 5.71
N GLU A 872 229.17 34.68 5.48
CA GLU A 872 229.79 34.84 4.16
C GLU A 872 230.46 33.53 3.69
N ARG A 873 229.64 32.55 3.31
CA ARG A 873 230.01 31.27 2.66
C ARG A 873 228.80 30.80 1.83
N GLY A 874 228.92 30.47 0.54
CA GLY A 874 230.10 30.53 -0.33
C GLY A 874 230.02 29.41 -1.37
N ALA A 875 229.88 29.80 -2.65
CA ALA A 875 229.24 29.02 -3.72
C ALA A 875 227.70 28.93 -3.57
#